data_AF-A0A9W9D521-F1
#
_entry.id   AF-A0A9W9D521-F1
#
_cell.length_a   1.000
_cell.length_b   1.000
_cell.length_c   1.000
_cell.angle_alpha   90.00
_cell.angle_beta   90.00
_cell.angle_gamma   90.00
#
_symmetry.space_group_name_H-M   'P 1'
#
loop_
_entity.id
_entity.type
_entity.pdbx_description
1 polymer ?
#
loop_
_entity_poly.entity_id
_entity_poly.type
_entity_poly.pdbx_seq_one_letter_code
_entity_poly.pdbx_strand_id
1 'polypeptide(L)'
;MASDRDILPSWAKPSHYAISLYDIEFGGKFSYKGTVSINTKITKDDGFSELVLNAHQLKVHSAELKAGDATKSAKDISYDEKRQRVTLDFGEKINHSGEATLEIKFEGTINNIMAGFYRSKYTPKGEVPASVAKDDEFHYMFSTQFEACDARRAFPCFDEPNLKATFDVEIEVPKDQVALSNMPEKETKDSKRDGFHTVVFETTPIMSTYLLAWAIGDFEYVEAFTERKYNGKNIPVRVYTTRGLKKQGEFALDNCHKIVDYFSEVFQVDYPLPKVDLLAVHEFSHGAMENWGLITYRTTALLFDPETSADSYRNRVAYVVAHELAHQWFGNLVTMDWWSELWLNEGFATWVGWFAIDYLYPDWNVWGQFVTDSVQQAFALDALRTSHPIEVPVYDGLEVDQIFDHISYLKGSSVIRMLSAHLGEKVFLQGVADYLKAHQYSNATTNDLWSALSKASGQDVTSFMDFWVRKIGFPVVTVAEEPGQIGIRQQRFLLAGDVKPEEDSTVWWIPLGLHAGSSPSTASVHETGALTQKEETIRSVDTGFYQLNKNLTGFYRTNYPPERLVKLGESRHELSVQDKIGIIGDAYANSIAGFGSTAGLLALVEKFQDESDYLVWSQILTNIGNVRSVLSGSDVSEALRKYHLKLITPAVEKVGWEFKDGEGFLTGQLRASLILSAGLVGHKATVDEALKRFETYTSGSDKSAIHPSLRRAIFGIAVKNGGESAYKAVQKEYLSTTSIDGKEICLVSMGRVQTPELAQDYLKFIFSDKVATQDKHSGTIALANNSKVRPEVWKYVRDNWDQTVHPALSGNLVVLERFLRFGLNKFADDKVADDIAAFFKNKDTRGYDKGLEVIDDTIRSYAKYAKREEAVVKEWLKANNYLS
;
A
#
# COMPACT_ATOMS: atom_id res chain seq x y z
N MET A 1 14.64 10.01 -20.71
CA MET A 1 13.19 9.75 -20.85
C MET A 1 12.95 9.04 -22.16
N ALA A 2 12.16 7.97 -22.14
CA ALA A 2 11.84 7.21 -23.35
C ALA A 2 11.05 8.11 -24.32
N SER A 3 11.50 8.21 -25.57
CA SER A 3 10.91 9.10 -26.59
C SER A 3 9.69 8.49 -27.28
N ASP A 4 9.13 7.43 -26.72
CA ASP A 4 8.15 6.53 -27.34
C ASP A 4 6.81 6.44 -26.58
N ARG A 5 6.58 7.22 -25.51
CA ARG A 5 5.32 7.18 -24.72
C ARG A 5 4.06 7.23 -25.61
N ASP A 6 3.05 6.40 -25.34
CA ASP A 6 1.74 6.45 -25.99
C ASP A 6 0.84 7.50 -25.31
N ILE A 7 1.10 8.76 -25.65
CA ILE A 7 0.40 9.94 -25.11
C ILE A 7 -0.58 10.55 -26.13
N LEU A 8 -1.49 11.37 -25.62
CA LEU A 8 -2.36 12.21 -26.42
C LEU A 8 -1.56 13.25 -27.23
N PRO A 9 -2.17 13.81 -28.29
CA PRO A 9 -1.47 14.78 -29.12
C PRO A 9 -1.11 16.05 -28.34
N SER A 10 0.18 16.38 -28.29
CA SER A 10 0.73 17.49 -27.50
C SER A 10 0.29 18.89 -27.95
N TRP A 11 -0.34 19.00 -29.12
CA TRP A 11 -0.81 20.25 -29.71
C TRP A 11 -2.18 20.70 -29.19
N ALA A 12 -2.89 19.88 -28.41
CA ALA A 12 -4.13 20.25 -27.72
C ALA A 12 -3.94 20.08 -26.22
N LYS A 13 -4.12 21.15 -25.46
CA LYS A 13 -3.96 21.13 -23.99
C LYS A 13 -5.17 21.73 -23.29
N PRO A 14 -5.78 21.05 -22.30
CA PRO A 14 -6.89 21.60 -21.55
C PRO A 14 -6.44 22.76 -20.65
N SER A 15 -7.36 23.67 -20.35
CA SER A 15 -7.19 24.74 -19.37
C SER A 15 -8.33 24.79 -18.35
N HIS A 16 -9.52 24.37 -18.74
CA HIS A 16 -10.70 24.32 -17.87
C HIS A 16 -11.71 23.27 -18.34
N TYR A 17 -12.37 22.61 -17.39
CA TYR A 17 -13.47 21.69 -17.58
C TYR A 17 -14.72 22.20 -16.87
N ALA A 18 -15.86 22.23 -17.55
CA ALA A 18 -17.17 22.35 -16.91
C ALA A 18 -17.94 21.05 -17.12
N ILE A 19 -18.21 20.33 -16.02
CA ILE A 19 -18.80 18.99 -16.00
C ILE A 19 -20.18 19.06 -15.34
N SER A 20 -21.19 18.60 -16.07
CA SER A 20 -22.57 18.49 -15.58
C SER A 20 -23.03 17.04 -15.70
N LEU A 21 -23.42 16.43 -14.57
CA LEU A 21 -23.96 15.07 -14.51
C LEU A 21 -25.45 15.12 -14.15
N TYR A 22 -26.28 14.51 -14.98
CA TYR A 22 -27.75 14.60 -14.86
C TYR A 22 -28.43 13.34 -15.39
N ASP A 23 -29.75 13.24 -15.19
CA ASP A 23 -30.52 12.03 -15.50
C ASP A 23 -29.90 10.78 -14.83
N ILE A 24 -29.38 10.93 -13.61
CA ILE A 24 -28.72 9.83 -12.90
C ILE A 24 -29.77 8.80 -12.47
N GLU A 25 -29.59 7.56 -12.93
CA GLU A 25 -30.39 6.39 -12.58
C GLU A 25 -29.73 5.64 -11.43
N PHE A 26 -30.02 6.04 -10.19
CA PHE A 26 -29.45 5.41 -8.98
C PHE A 26 -29.87 3.95 -8.77
N GLY A 27 -30.88 3.45 -9.49
CA GLY A 27 -31.30 2.05 -9.49
C GLY A 27 -31.63 1.57 -10.90
N GLY A 28 -31.85 0.27 -11.07
CA GLY A 28 -32.12 -0.32 -12.38
C GLY A 28 -30.84 -0.42 -13.22
N LYS A 29 -30.70 0.44 -14.24
CA LYS A 29 -29.56 0.38 -15.17
C LYS A 29 -28.25 0.92 -14.61
N PHE A 30 -28.31 1.73 -13.55
CA PHE A 30 -27.13 2.40 -13.00
C PHE A 30 -26.40 3.23 -14.07
N SER A 31 -27.14 4.08 -14.79
CA SER A 31 -26.65 4.94 -15.87
C SER A 31 -26.75 6.41 -15.51
N TYR A 32 -26.03 7.25 -16.24
CA TYR A 32 -26.13 8.71 -16.15
C TYR A 32 -25.82 9.35 -17.49
N LYS A 33 -26.30 10.57 -17.69
CA LYS A 33 -25.88 11.42 -18.79
C LYS A 33 -24.94 12.49 -18.26
N GLY A 34 -24.08 12.96 -19.15
CA GLY A 34 -23.20 14.07 -18.83
C GLY A 34 -22.98 15.00 -20.02
N THR A 35 -22.67 16.24 -19.69
CA THR A 35 -22.08 17.20 -20.63
C THR A 35 -20.76 17.67 -20.04
N VAL A 36 -19.70 17.63 -20.85
CA VAL A 36 -18.41 18.21 -20.51
C VAL A 36 -18.04 19.27 -21.54
N SER A 37 -17.71 20.47 -21.08
CA SER A 37 -17.16 21.55 -21.88
C SER A 37 -15.69 21.75 -21.51
N ILE A 38 -14.79 21.62 -22.48
CA ILE A 38 -13.35 21.66 -22.28
C ILE A 38 -12.77 22.87 -23.01
N ASN A 39 -12.30 23.86 -22.26
CA ASN A 39 -11.47 24.91 -22.83
C ASN A 39 -10.09 24.31 -23.12
N THR A 40 -9.67 24.43 -24.37
CA THR A 40 -8.46 23.79 -24.89
C THR A 40 -7.66 24.80 -25.69
N LYS A 41 -6.36 24.86 -25.43
CA LYS A 41 -5.41 25.61 -26.23
C LYS A 41 -4.86 24.72 -27.35
N ILE A 42 -5.10 25.13 -28.59
CA ILE A 42 -4.65 24.44 -29.80
C ILE A 42 -3.42 25.15 -30.36
N THR A 43 -2.35 24.41 -30.62
CA THR A 43 -1.08 24.95 -31.16
C THR A 43 -0.70 24.32 -32.50
N LYS A 44 -1.71 23.86 -33.27
CA LYS A 44 -1.50 23.13 -34.52
C LYS A 44 -1.73 24.03 -35.74
N ASP A 45 -0.65 24.65 -36.20
CA ASP A 45 -0.70 25.67 -37.27
C ASP A 45 -0.98 25.10 -38.67
N ASP A 46 -0.70 23.81 -38.91
CA ASP A 46 -1.00 23.14 -40.17
C ASP A 46 -2.45 22.63 -40.26
N GLY A 47 -3.27 22.89 -39.24
CA GLY A 47 -4.69 22.50 -39.16
C GLY A 47 -4.92 21.01 -38.83
N PHE A 48 -6.15 20.67 -38.48
CA PHE A 48 -6.54 19.30 -38.08
C PHE A 48 -7.97 18.98 -38.51
N SER A 49 -8.28 17.70 -38.71
CA SER A 49 -9.65 17.22 -38.95
C SER A 49 -10.18 16.38 -37.80
N GLU A 50 -9.29 15.90 -36.93
CA GLU A 50 -9.59 14.97 -35.84
C GLU A 50 -9.01 15.50 -34.54
N LEU A 51 -9.73 15.25 -33.44
CA LEU A 51 -9.26 15.47 -32.08
C LEU A 51 -9.44 14.18 -31.28
N VAL A 52 -8.39 13.74 -30.58
CA VAL A 52 -8.36 12.48 -29.83
C VAL A 52 -8.32 12.78 -28.33
N LEU A 53 -9.16 12.09 -27.57
CA LEU A 53 -9.26 12.17 -26.10
C LEU A 53 -9.23 10.77 -25.51
N ASN A 54 -9.08 10.66 -24.19
CA ASN A 54 -9.34 9.42 -23.47
C ASN A 54 -10.84 9.26 -23.19
N ALA A 55 -11.34 8.05 -23.42
CA ALA A 55 -12.68 7.62 -23.03
C ALA A 55 -12.73 6.10 -22.93
N HIS A 56 -13.39 5.58 -21.90
CA HIS A 56 -13.55 4.14 -21.72
C HIS A 56 -14.90 3.81 -21.11
N GLN A 57 -15.64 2.85 -21.71
CA GLN A 57 -17.00 2.49 -21.26
C GLN A 57 -17.97 3.70 -21.21
N LEU A 58 -17.75 4.66 -22.10
CA LEU A 58 -18.61 5.83 -22.30
C LEU A 58 -19.18 5.79 -23.71
N LYS A 59 -20.42 6.27 -23.84
CA LYS A 59 -21.06 6.51 -25.13
C LYS A 59 -21.14 8.00 -25.37
N VAL A 60 -20.30 8.50 -26.28
CA VAL A 60 -20.38 9.89 -26.77
C VAL A 60 -21.50 10.00 -27.80
N HIS A 61 -22.44 10.92 -27.56
CA HIS A 61 -23.59 11.17 -28.42
C HIS A 61 -23.34 12.30 -29.42
N SER A 62 -22.60 13.33 -29.01
CA SER A 62 -22.26 14.47 -29.86
C SER A 62 -21.02 15.20 -29.33
N ALA A 63 -20.24 15.79 -30.23
CA ALA A 63 -19.17 16.71 -29.89
C ALA A 63 -19.18 17.94 -30.80
N GLU A 64 -19.00 19.12 -30.23
CA GLU A 64 -18.95 20.41 -30.93
C GLU A 64 -17.71 21.20 -30.52
N LEU A 65 -16.88 21.58 -31.49
CA LEU A 65 -15.72 22.42 -31.29
C LEU A 65 -16.04 23.86 -31.71
N LYS A 66 -15.95 24.78 -30.75
CA LYS A 66 -16.02 26.23 -30.96
C LYS A 66 -14.60 26.77 -31.05
N ALA A 67 -14.19 27.21 -32.24
CA ALA A 67 -12.85 27.69 -32.55
C ALA A 67 -12.94 29.06 -33.25
N GLY A 68 -12.68 30.14 -32.50
CA GLY A 68 -13.00 31.49 -32.97
C GLY A 68 -14.52 31.67 -33.17
N ASP A 69 -14.91 32.25 -34.32
CA ASP A 69 -16.33 32.41 -34.69
C ASP A 69 -16.95 31.13 -35.30
N ALA A 70 -16.15 30.08 -35.53
CA ALA A 70 -16.61 28.84 -36.14
C ALA A 70 -17.04 27.82 -35.08
N THR A 71 -18.20 27.19 -35.29
CA THR A 71 -18.62 25.99 -34.56
C THR A 71 -18.62 24.81 -35.52
N LYS A 72 -17.93 23.73 -35.15
CA LYS A 72 -17.74 22.52 -35.96
C LYS A 72 -18.23 21.31 -35.17
N SER A 73 -19.24 20.62 -35.67
CA SER A 73 -19.74 19.38 -35.06
C SER A 73 -18.97 18.17 -35.61
N ALA A 74 -18.63 17.22 -34.74
CA ALA A 74 -18.09 15.94 -35.16
C ALA A 74 -19.09 15.22 -36.10
N LYS A 75 -18.58 14.72 -37.22
CA LYS A 75 -19.31 13.93 -38.22
C LYS A 75 -19.22 12.44 -37.94
N ASP A 76 -18.10 12.00 -37.37
CA ASP A 76 -17.91 10.63 -36.93
C ASP A 76 -17.24 10.58 -35.55
N ILE A 77 -17.56 9.52 -34.80
CA ILE A 77 -17.05 9.26 -33.46
C ILE A 77 -16.63 7.79 -33.43
N SER A 78 -15.33 7.54 -33.30
CA SER A 78 -14.77 6.20 -33.27
C SER A 78 -13.98 5.94 -31.98
N TYR A 79 -13.89 4.67 -31.58
CA TYR A 79 -13.26 4.25 -30.32
C TYR A 79 -12.10 3.30 -30.60
N ASP A 80 -10.97 3.54 -29.93
CA ASP A 80 -9.90 2.54 -29.75
C ASP A 80 -10.05 1.98 -28.33
N GLU A 81 -10.76 0.85 -28.20
CA GLU A 81 -11.03 0.24 -26.88
C GLU A 81 -9.74 -0.21 -26.18
N LYS A 82 -8.72 -0.62 -26.94
CA LYS A 82 -7.45 -1.11 -26.40
C LYS A 82 -6.61 0.02 -25.82
N ARG A 83 -6.57 1.17 -26.51
CA ARG A 83 -5.90 2.40 -26.02
C ARG A 83 -6.79 3.27 -25.13
N GLN A 84 -8.07 2.92 -25.03
CA GLN A 84 -9.07 3.67 -24.27
C GLN A 84 -9.18 5.13 -24.75
N ARG A 85 -9.34 5.31 -26.07
CA ARG A 85 -9.42 6.61 -26.73
C ARG A 85 -10.68 6.74 -27.56
N VAL A 86 -11.15 7.99 -27.67
CA VAL A 86 -12.21 8.40 -28.61
C VAL A 86 -11.62 9.40 -29.60
N THR A 87 -11.90 9.20 -30.88
CA THR A 87 -11.54 10.11 -31.96
C THR A 87 -12.80 10.83 -32.42
N LEU A 88 -12.74 12.17 -32.40
CA LEU A 88 -13.78 13.06 -32.89
C LEU A 88 -13.36 13.57 -34.27
N ASP A 89 -13.95 13.03 -35.34
CA ASP A 89 -13.68 13.46 -36.70
C ASP A 89 -14.71 14.54 -37.11
N PHE A 90 -14.23 15.74 -37.43
CA PHE A 90 -15.07 16.87 -37.85
C PHE A 90 -15.40 16.85 -39.35
N GLY A 91 -14.83 15.92 -40.13
CA GLY A 91 -15.09 15.72 -41.55
C GLY A 91 -14.52 16.81 -42.47
N GLU A 92 -13.89 17.83 -41.92
CA GLU A 92 -13.24 18.91 -42.65
C GLU A 92 -11.99 19.40 -41.92
N LYS A 93 -11.06 20.01 -42.67
CA LYS A 93 -9.86 20.58 -42.10
C LYS A 93 -10.17 21.90 -41.38
N ILE A 94 -9.88 21.94 -40.09
CA ILE A 94 -9.99 23.10 -39.21
C ILE A 94 -8.62 23.78 -39.14
N ASN A 95 -8.52 25.02 -39.62
CA ASN A 95 -7.32 25.84 -39.50
C ASN A 95 -7.52 26.81 -38.34
N HIS A 96 -7.12 26.40 -37.13
CA HIS A 96 -7.21 27.22 -35.93
C HIS A 96 -6.01 26.98 -35.02
N SER A 97 -5.50 28.06 -34.45
CA SER A 97 -4.41 28.08 -33.47
C SER A 97 -4.78 29.13 -32.43
N GLY A 98 -4.81 28.74 -31.15
CA GLY A 98 -5.32 29.54 -30.04
C GLY A 98 -6.35 28.81 -29.18
N GLU A 99 -7.14 29.57 -28.42
CA GLU A 99 -8.16 29.03 -27.53
C GLU A 99 -9.36 28.48 -28.31
N ALA A 100 -9.91 27.36 -27.86
CA ALA A 100 -11.12 26.73 -28.37
C ALA A 100 -11.90 26.08 -27.21
N THR A 101 -13.19 25.82 -27.42
CA THR A 101 -14.03 25.11 -26.45
C THR A 101 -14.65 23.89 -27.12
N LEU A 102 -14.41 22.71 -26.54
CA LEU A 102 -14.99 21.45 -26.98
C LEU A 102 -16.14 21.05 -26.04
N GLU A 103 -17.36 21.01 -26.54
CA GLU A 103 -18.53 20.54 -25.80
C GLU A 103 -18.87 19.10 -26.22
N ILE A 104 -18.98 18.18 -25.26
CA ILE A 104 -19.25 16.76 -25.49
C ILE A 104 -20.44 16.34 -24.64
N LYS A 105 -21.42 15.70 -25.28
CA LYS A 105 -22.56 15.04 -24.59
C LYS A 105 -22.33 13.55 -24.60
N PHE A 106 -22.45 12.92 -23.44
CA PHE A 106 -22.14 11.50 -23.28
C PHE A 106 -23.09 10.81 -22.30
N GLU A 107 -23.00 9.50 -22.27
CA GLU A 107 -23.69 8.60 -21.35
C GLU A 107 -22.68 7.63 -20.77
N GLY A 108 -22.76 7.40 -19.46
CA GLY A 108 -21.88 6.51 -18.71
C GLY A 108 -22.66 5.53 -17.85
N THR A 109 -21.95 4.56 -17.28
CA THR A 109 -22.49 3.55 -16.38
C THR A 109 -21.78 3.62 -15.03
N ILE A 110 -22.56 3.62 -13.96
CA ILE A 110 -22.12 3.52 -12.57
C ILE A 110 -21.85 2.04 -12.28
N ASN A 111 -20.64 1.58 -12.56
CA ASN A 111 -20.24 0.18 -12.43
C ASN A 111 -20.08 -0.26 -10.95
N ASN A 112 -19.67 -1.50 -10.71
CA ASN A 112 -19.38 -2.05 -9.38
C ASN A 112 -17.96 -2.66 -9.29
N ILE A 113 -17.00 -2.12 -10.05
CA ILE A 113 -15.61 -2.61 -10.12
C ILE A 113 -14.61 -1.70 -9.39
N MET A 114 -15.10 -0.69 -8.65
CA MET A 114 -14.27 0.24 -7.86
C MET A 114 -13.29 1.05 -8.73
N ALA A 115 -13.77 1.53 -9.88
CA ALA A 115 -13.02 2.30 -10.87
C ALA A 115 -13.96 3.26 -11.62
N GLY A 116 -13.51 4.46 -11.94
CA GLY A 116 -14.34 5.49 -12.56
C GLY A 116 -15.41 6.02 -11.59
N PHE A 117 -16.60 6.34 -12.11
CA PHE A 117 -17.77 6.60 -11.28
C PHE A 117 -18.52 5.28 -11.03
N TYR A 118 -18.64 4.87 -9.76
CA TYR A 118 -19.09 3.53 -9.41
C TYR A 118 -19.97 3.50 -8.14
N ARG A 119 -20.63 2.36 -7.92
CA ARG A 119 -21.51 2.09 -6.76
C ARG A 119 -20.86 1.11 -5.79
N SER A 120 -21.04 1.37 -4.50
CA SER A 120 -20.60 0.51 -3.40
C SER A 120 -21.80 0.04 -2.59
N LYS A 121 -21.84 -1.27 -2.30
CA LYS A 121 -22.85 -1.87 -1.43
C LYS A 121 -22.53 -1.68 0.04
N TYR A 122 -23.56 -1.45 0.86
CA TYR A 122 -23.43 -1.46 2.32
C TYR A 122 -24.71 -1.92 3.02
N THR A 123 -24.55 -2.35 4.27
CA THR A 123 -25.67 -2.64 5.18
C THR A 123 -25.90 -1.43 6.08
N PRO A 124 -27.10 -0.85 6.11
CA PRO A 124 -27.36 0.37 6.86
C PRO A 124 -27.27 0.14 8.38
N LYS A 125 -26.75 1.14 9.09
CA LYS A 125 -26.62 1.15 10.57
C LYS A 125 -27.45 2.24 11.25
N GLY A 126 -28.06 3.12 10.47
CA GLY A 126 -28.98 4.16 10.92
C GLY A 126 -30.18 4.28 9.97
N GLU A 127 -31.04 5.26 10.25
CA GLU A 127 -32.14 5.59 9.34
C GLU A 127 -31.60 6.14 8.01
N VAL A 128 -32.08 5.58 6.90
CA VAL A 128 -31.62 5.91 5.55
C VAL A 128 -32.70 6.70 4.81
N PRO A 129 -32.37 7.79 4.09
CA PRO A 129 -33.32 8.50 3.24
C PRO A 129 -34.02 7.61 2.21
N ALA A 130 -35.26 7.95 1.87
CA ALA A 130 -36.11 7.09 1.03
C ALA A 130 -35.59 6.97 -0.42
N SER A 131 -34.85 7.96 -0.91
CA SER A 131 -34.30 7.97 -2.26
C SER A 131 -33.03 7.13 -2.43
N VAL A 132 -32.41 6.67 -1.34
CA VAL A 132 -31.20 5.84 -1.41
C VAL A 132 -31.53 4.54 -2.10
N ALA A 133 -30.78 4.26 -3.16
CA ALA A 133 -30.97 3.05 -3.93
C ALA A 133 -30.64 1.82 -3.08
N LYS A 134 -31.40 0.75 -3.29
CA LYS A 134 -31.23 -0.53 -2.60
C LYS A 134 -31.71 -1.70 -3.44
N ASP A 135 -31.19 -2.87 -3.12
CA ASP A 135 -31.77 -4.16 -3.49
C ASP A 135 -32.37 -4.84 -2.25
N ASP A 136 -32.64 -6.15 -2.31
CA ASP A 136 -33.25 -6.90 -1.21
C ASP A 136 -32.34 -6.97 0.04
N GLU A 137 -31.03 -6.81 -0.11
CA GLU A 137 -30.03 -7.05 0.95
C GLU A 137 -29.19 -5.81 1.27
N PHE A 138 -28.89 -4.96 0.28
CA PHE A 138 -27.92 -3.86 0.38
C PHE A 138 -28.50 -2.52 -0.04
N HIS A 139 -27.97 -1.46 0.57
CA HIS A 139 -28.10 -0.09 0.09
C HIS A 139 -26.86 0.29 -0.72
N TYR A 140 -26.98 1.33 -1.54
CA TYR A 140 -25.91 1.80 -2.42
C TYR A 140 -25.49 3.22 -2.08
N MET A 141 -24.18 3.42 -1.98
CA MET A 141 -23.54 4.74 -2.10
C MET A 141 -22.76 4.81 -3.40
N PHE A 142 -22.45 6.02 -3.85
CA PHE A 142 -21.78 6.26 -5.12
C PHE A 142 -20.54 7.11 -4.89
N SER A 143 -19.45 6.75 -5.55
CA SER A 143 -18.17 7.46 -5.40
C SER A 143 -17.30 7.29 -6.64
N THR A 144 -16.16 7.96 -6.64
CA THR A 144 -15.21 7.98 -7.75
C THR A 144 -13.86 7.43 -7.30
N GLN A 145 -13.19 6.73 -8.23
CA GLN A 145 -11.79 6.34 -8.13
C GLN A 145 -11.17 6.50 -9.52
N PHE A 146 -10.34 7.53 -9.71
CA PHE A 146 -9.80 7.87 -11.04
C PHE A 146 -8.32 7.55 -11.21
N GLU A 147 -7.57 7.37 -10.13
CA GLU A 147 -6.16 7.00 -10.26
C GLU A 147 -6.02 5.53 -10.72
N ALA A 148 -5.16 5.23 -11.71
CA ALA A 148 -4.30 6.18 -12.45
C ALA A 148 -4.96 6.83 -13.67
N CYS A 149 -5.90 6.15 -14.33
CA CYS A 149 -6.37 6.50 -15.67
C CYS A 149 -7.86 6.17 -15.85
N ASP A 150 -8.67 6.39 -14.83
CA ASP A 150 -10.10 6.06 -14.80
C ASP A 150 -11.03 7.27 -14.77
N ALA A 151 -10.52 8.51 -14.78
CA ALA A 151 -11.35 9.69 -15.04
C ALA A 151 -12.05 9.58 -16.40
N ARG A 152 -11.35 8.99 -17.40
CA ARG A 152 -11.89 8.62 -18.71
C ARG A 152 -13.07 7.64 -18.70
N ARG A 153 -13.36 6.97 -17.56
CA ARG A 153 -14.57 6.16 -17.35
C ARG A 153 -15.76 6.94 -16.83
N ALA A 154 -15.52 8.17 -16.38
CA ALA A 154 -16.54 9.05 -15.85
C ALA A 154 -16.94 10.15 -16.85
N PHE A 155 -15.98 10.65 -17.63
CA PHE A 155 -16.22 11.64 -18.69
C PHE A 155 -15.06 11.63 -19.72
N PRO A 156 -15.30 11.98 -20.99
CA PRO A 156 -14.21 12.09 -21.97
C PRO A 156 -13.27 13.25 -21.60
N CYS A 157 -11.96 12.99 -21.53
CA CYS A 157 -10.99 13.98 -21.06
C CYS A 157 -9.55 13.76 -21.59
N PHE A 158 -8.66 14.69 -21.26
CA PHE A 158 -7.22 14.58 -21.51
C PHE A 158 -6.60 13.96 -20.25
N ASP A 159 -6.64 12.63 -20.16
CA ASP A 159 -6.47 11.91 -18.90
C ASP A 159 -5.00 11.52 -18.67
N GLU A 160 -4.15 12.54 -18.55
CA GLU A 160 -2.71 12.46 -18.30
C GLU A 160 -2.32 13.42 -17.17
N PRO A 161 -1.41 13.02 -16.26
CA PRO A 161 -1.15 13.78 -15.03
C PRO A 161 -0.56 15.17 -15.26
N ASN A 162 0.12 15.41 -16.39
CA ASN A 162 0.67 16.72 -16.75
C ASN A 162 -0.26 17.61 -17.58
N LEU A 163 -1.46 17.14 -17.90
CA LEU A 163 -2.50 17.94 -18.56
C LEU A 163 -3.47 18.53 -17.53
N LYS A 164 -2.91 19.25 -16.54
CA LYS A 164 -3.67 19.89 -15.47
C LYS A 164 -4.62 20.96 -15.99
N ALA A 165 -5.76 21.11 -15.32
CA ALA A 165 -6.77 22.13 -15.60
C ALA A 165 -7.56 22.48 -14.34
N THR A 166 -8.43 23.49 -14.45
CA THR A 166 -9.46 23.77 -13.43
C THR A 166 -10.75 23.02 -13.75
N PHE A 167 -11.57 22.74 -12.74
CA PHE A 167 -12.82 21.98 -12.89
C PHE A 167 -13.99 22.70 -12.20
N ASP A 168 -15.07 22.91 -12.94
CA ASP A 168 -16.40 23.19 -12.43
C ASP A 168 -17.22 21.91 -12.47
N VAL A 169 -17.85 21.54 -11.34
CA VAL A 169 -18.66 20.32 -11.23
C VAL A 169 -20.07 20.68 -10.77
N GLU A 170 -21.06 20.17 -11.49
CA GLU A 170 -22.45 20.18 -11.03
C GLU A 170 -23.10 18.80 -11.20
N ILE A 171 -23.90 18.40 -10.21
CA ILE A 171 -24.45 17.04 -10.12
C ILE A 171 -25.92 17.11 -9.72
N GLU A 172 -26.79 16.49 -10.51
CA GLU A 172 -28.20 16.33 -10.20
C GLU A 172 -28.43 15.15 -9.25
N VAL A 173 -28.95 15.41 -8.04
CA VAL A 173 -29.14 14.40 -6.99
C VAL A 173 -30.52 14.52 -6.34
N PRO A 174 -31.02 13.45 -5.68
CA PRO A 174 -32.25 13.52 -4.88
C PRO A 174 -32.12 14.53 -3.74
N LYS A 175 -33.20 15.26 -3.44
CA LYS A 175 -33.19 16.36 -2.46
C LYS A 175 -32.84 15.96 -1.02
N ASP A 176 -32.96 14.67 -0.69
CA ASP A 176 -32.70 14.09 0.63
C ASP A 176 -31.34 13.33 0.71
N GLN A 177 -30.50 13.42 -0.32
CA GLN A 177 -29.13 12.88 -0.33
C GLN A 177 -28.08 13.99 -0.32
N VAL A 178 -26.86 13.62 0.05
CA VAL A 178 -25.69 14.51 0.08
C VAL A 178 -24.85 14.28 -1.18
N ALA A 179 -24.45 15.36 -1.85
CA ALA A 179 -23.41 15.35 -2.87
C ALA A 179 -22.14 15.99 -2.33
N LEU A 180 -21.00 15.32 -2.51
CA LEU A 180 -19.67 15.82 -2.14
C LEU A 180 -18.81 15.93 -3.40
N SER A 181 -17.89 16.90 -3.43
CA SER A 181 -16.82 17.00 -4.43
C SER A 181 -15.57 17.64 -3.83
N ASN A 182 -14.54 17.89 -4.64
CA ASN A 182 -13.27 18.49 -4.23
C ASN A 182 -13.43 19.83 -3.51
N MET A 183 -14.35 20.67 -3.99
CA MET A 183 -14.59 22.02 -3.49
C MET A 183 -15.90 22.12 -2.69
N PRO A 184 -16.09 23.18 -1.87
CA PRO A 184 -17.36 23.42 -1.19
C PRO A 184 -18.53 23.57 -2.16
N GLU A 185 -19.74 23.29 -1.67
CA GLU A 185 -20.97 23.68 -2.35
C GLU A 185 -21.02 25.20 -2.51
N LYS A 186 -21.20 25.65 -3.75
CA LYS A 186 -21.39 27.05 -4.12
C LYS A 186 -22.86 27.44 -4.07
N GLU A 187 -23.72 26.62 -4.68
CA GLU A 187 -25.17 26.82 -4.72
C GLU A 187 -25.90 25.52 -5.07
N THR A 188 -27.20 25.49 -4.77
CA THR A 188 -28.12 24.44 -5.22
C THR A 188 -29.19 25.04 -6.14
N LYS A 189 -29.39 24.45 -7.32
CA LYS A 189 -30.37 24.84 -8.33
C LYS A 189 -31.54 23.86 -8.36
N ASP A 190 -32.75 24.33 -8.66
CA ASP A 190 -33.89 23.45 -8.91
C ASP A 190 -33.67 22.58 -10.17
N SER A 191 -33.97 21.29 -10.07
CA SER A 191 -34.00 20.38 -11.23
C SER A 191 -35.39 20.37 -11.88
N LYS A 192 -35.43 20.05 -13.18
CA LYS A 192 -36.67 19.75 -13.91
C LYS A 192 -37.27 18.41 -13.51
N ARG A 193 -36.49 17.53 -12.88
CA ARG A 193 -36.91 16.21 -12.38
C ARG A 193 -37.46 16.36 -10.97
N ASP A 194 -38.72 15.96 -10.79
CA ASP A 194 -39.38 16.06 -9.48
C ASP A 194 -38.64 15.24 -8.41
N GLY A 195 -38.46 15.83 -7.22
CA GLY A 195 -37.67 15.25 -6.13
C GLY A 195 -36.15 15.41 -6.23
N PHE A 196 -35.62 16.08 -7.27
CA PHE A 196 -34.19 16.30 -7.46
C PHE A 196 -33.82 17.78 -7.39
N HIS A 197 -32.54 18.06 -7.15
CA HIS A 197 -31.90 19.36 -7.31
C HIS A 197 -30.53 19.17 -7.97
N THR A 198 -29.89 20.24 -8.44
CA THR A 198 -28.51 20.22 -8.93
C THR A 198 -27.62 20.95 -7.93
N VAL A 199 -26.64 20.24 -7.36
CA VAL A 199 -25.61 20.83 -6.49
C VAL A 199 -24.47 21.32 -7.38
N VAL A 200 -24.05 22.57 -7.19
CA VAL A 200 -22.95 23.20 -7.93
C VAL A 200 -21.82 23.47 -6.96
N PHE A 201 -20.61 23.03 -7.29
CA PHE A 201 -19.41 23.23 -6.47
C PHE A 201 -18.61 24.46 -6.93
N GLU A 202 -17.76 25.00 -6.05
CA GLU A 202 -16.79 26.02 -6.45
C GLU A 202 -15.74 25.46 -7.42
N THR A 203 -15.13 26.32 -8.24
CA THR A 203 -14.08 25.93 -9.19
C THR A 203 -12.83 25.44 -8.45
N THR A 204 -12.28 24.30 -8.86
CA THR A 204 -11.02 23.79 -8.30
C THR A 204 -9.83 24.69 -8.67
N PRO A 205 -8.72 24.63 -7.92
CA PRO A 205 -7.42 25.02 -8.46
C PRO A 205 -7.02 24.18 -9.68
N ILE A 206 -5.93 24.57 -10.34
CA ILE A 206 -5.33 23.78 -11.41
C ILE A 206 -4.85 22.44 -10.82
N MET A 207 -5.39 21.32 -11.32
CA MET A 207 -5.11 19.97 -10.83
C MET A 207 -5.21 18.94 -11.97
N SER A 208 -4.71 17.73 -11.73
CA SER A 208 -4.78 16.62 -12.68
C SER A 208 -6.14 15.92 -12.63
N THR A 209 -6.55 15.29 -13.74
CA THR A 209 -7.86 14.60 -13.86
C THR A 209 -8.05 13.49 -12.84
N TYR A 210 -6.99 12.75 -12.49
CA TYR A 210 -7.04 11.61 -11.58
C TYR A 210 -7.42 11.97 -10.13
N LEU A 211 -7.33 13.25 -9.77
CA LEU A 211 -7.64 13.78 -8.44
C LEU A 211 -9.06 14.33 -8.32
N LEU A 212 -9.78 14.44 -9.44
CA LEU A 212 -11.17 14.89 -9.42
C LEU A 212 -12.03 13.84 -8.72
N ALA A 213 -12.94 14.27 -7.86
CA ALA A 213 -13.79 13.36 -7.13
C ALA A 213 -15.18 13.93 -6.88
N TRP A 214 -16.14 13.02 -6.83
CA TRP A 214 -17.45 13.22 -6.25
C TRP A 214 -17.98 11.96 -5.59
N ALA A 215 -18.91 12.16 -4.66
CA ALA A 215 -19.66 11.10 -4.00
C ALA A 215 -21.10 11.50 -3.74
N ILE A 216 -22.01 10.52 -3.76
CA ILE A 216 -23.44 10.70 -3.54
C ILE A 216 -23.93 9.60 -2.60
N GLY A 217 -24.65 9.99 -1.54
CA GLY A 217 -25.21 9.02 -0.59
C GLY A 217 -25.83 9.66 0.65
N ASP A 218 -26.17 8.80 1.61
CA ASP A 218 -26.74 9.14 2.91
C ASP A 218 -25.66 9.48 3.93
N PHE A 219 -24.83 10.47 3.63
CA PHE A 219 -23.70 10.78 4.48
C PHE A 219 -24.09 11.63 5.70
N GLU A 220 -23.42 11.35 6.82
CA GLU A 220 -23.30 12.23 7.99
C GLU A 220 -21.81 12.40 8.33
N TYR A 221 -21.46 13.39 9.14
CA TYR A 221 -20.07 13.66 9.49
C TYR A 221 -19.87 14.10 10.94
N VAL A 222 -18.62 13.97 11.39
CA VAL A 222 -18.05 14.73 12.52
C VAL A 222 -17.15 15.84 11.97
N GLU A 223 -17.07 16.98 12.65
CA GLU A 223 -16.34 18.17 12.18
C GLU A 223 -15.42 18.73 13.27
N ALA A 224 -14.24 19.17 12.85
CA ALA A 224 -13.29 19.96 13.62
C ALA A 224 -12.74 21.08 12.71
N PHE A 225 -11.90 21.93 13.29
CA PHE A 225 -11.23 23.00 12.56
C PHE A 225 -9.73 22.92 12.82
N THR A 226 -8.94 23.34 11.83
CA THR A 226 -7.51 23.57 12.04
C THR A 226 -7.29 24.59 13.16
N GLU A 227 -6.19 24.47 13.90
CA GLU A 227 -5.82 25.48 14.91
C GLU A 227 -5.17 26.69 14.23
N ARG A 228 -4.34 26.44 13.21
CA ARG A 228 -3.77 27.49 12.36
C ARG A 228 -4.87 28.15 11.52
N LYS A 229 -4.68 29.46 11.27
CA LYS A 229 -5.49 30.24 10.34
C LYS A 229 -4.84 30.29 8.96
N TYR A 230 -5.62 29.95 7.95
CA TYR A 230 -5.31 29.99 6.53
C TYR A 230 -6.12 31.11 5.90
N ASN A 231 -5.43 32.11 5.34
CA ASN A 231 -6.07 33.33 4.83
C ASN A 231 -7.05 33.97 5.84
N GLY A 232 -6.67 33.97 7.12
CA GLY A 232 -7.44 34.57 8.21
C GLY A 232 -8.58 33.70 8.79
N LYS A 233 -8.79 32.47 8.29
CA LYS A 233 -9.85 31.55 8.75
C LYS A 233 -9.28 30.19 9.13
N ASN A 234 -9.92 29.51 10.07
CA ASN A 234 -9.65 28.11 10.34
C ASN A 234 -10.36 27.26 9.27
N ILE A 235 -9.70 26.20 8.80
CA ILE A 235 -10.23 25.33 7.76
C ILE A 235 -11.11 24.25 8.44
N PRO A 236 -12.36 24.05 7.99
CA PRO A 236 -13.17 22.92 8.41
C PRO A 236 -12.58 21.60 7.90
N VAL A 237 -12.50 20.63 8.81
CA VAL A 237 -12.09 19.26 8.55
C VAL A 237 -13.24 18.34 8.91
N ARG A 238 -13.65 17.44 8.01
CA ARG A 238 -14.82 16.58 8.19
C ARG A 238 -14.52 15.14 7.87
N VAL A 239 -15.03 14.24 8.69
CA VAL A 239 -15.02 12.79 8.41
C VAL A 239 -16.45 12.34 8.11
N TYR A 240 -16.73 12.08 6.84
CA TYR A 240 -17.99 11.60 6.31
C TYR A 240 -18.07 10.07 6.31
N THR A 241 -19.26 9.57 6.61
CA THR A 241 -19.60 8.14 6.54
C THR A 241 -21.09 7.95 6.29
N THR A 242 -21.51 6.76 5.88
CA THR A 242 -22.93 6.35 5.90
C THR A 242 -23.49 6.44 7.32
N ARG A 243 -24.79 6.73 7.45
CA ARG A 243 -25.47 6.94 8.73
C ARG A 243 -25.34 5.79 9.72
N GLY A 244 -25.13 6.16 10.99
CA GLY A 244 -24.97 5.25 12.13
C GLY A 244 -23.52 4.98 12.51
N LEU A 245 -22.55 5.52 11.77
CA LEU A 245 -21.11 5.25 11.97
C LEU A 245 -20.29 6.47 12.38
N LYS A 246 -20.84 7.70 12.39
CA LYS A 246 -20.03 8.93 12.53
C LYS A 246 -19.10 9.00 13.74
N LYS A 247 -19.49 8.41 14.88
CA LYS A 247 -18.66 8.38 16.09
C LYS A 247 -17.34 7.65 15.86
N GLN A 248 -17.33 6.67 14.96
CA GLN A 248 -16.12 5.91 14.62
C GLN A 248 -15.14 6.75 13.78
N GLY A 249 -15.55 7.91 13.27
CA GLY A 249 -14.67 8.87 12.57
C GLY A 249 -13.92 9.82 13.50
N GLU A 250 -14.21 9.84 14.81
CA GLU A 250 -13.64 10.81 15.76
C GLU A 250 -12.11 10.70 15.88
N PHE A 251 -11.56 9.48 15.84
CA PHE A 251 -10.11 9.27 15.92
C PHE A 251 -9.38 9.81 14.69
N ALA A 252 -9.93 9.58 13.49
CA ALA A 252 -9.37 10.15 12.26
C ALA A 252 -9.48 11.68 12.24
N LEU A 253 -10.60 12.22 12.75
CA LEU A 253 -10.82 13.66 12.84
C LEU A 253 -9.76 14.34 13.72
N ASP A 254 -9.47 13.78 14.90
CA ASP A 254 -8.48 14.31 15.86
C ASP A 254 -7.05 14.33 15.28
N ASN A 255 -6.72 13.38 14.40
CA ASN A 255 -5.45 13.37 13.68
C ASN A 255 -5.43 14.38 12.55
N CYS A 256 -6.49 14.40 11.73
CA CYS A 256 -6.50 15.11 10.46
C CYS A 256 -6.22 16.61 10.61
N HIS A 257 -6.91 17.31 11.53
CA HIS A 257 -6.75 18.76 11.64
C HIS A 257 -5.34 19.16 12.12
N LYS A 258 -4.71 18.35 12.97
CA LYS A 258 -3.33 18.56 13.46
C LYS A 258 -2.30 18.30 12.36
N ILE A 259 -2.53 17.28 11.53
CA ILE A 259 -1.64 16.93 10.41
C ILE A 259 -1.67 18.02 9.33
N VAL A 260 -2.84 18.59 9.02
CA VAL A 260 -2.95 19.73 8.08
C VAL A 260 -2.09 20.90 8.54
N ASP A 261 -2.15 21.23 9.84
CA ASP A 261 -1.34 22.28 10.45
C ASP A 261 0.15 21.96 10.43
N TYR A 262 0.50 20.75 10.84
CA TYR A 262 1.88 20.27 10.88
C TYR A 262 2.53 20.29 9.49
N PHE A 263 1.88 19.75 8.46
CA PHE A 263 2.40 19.77 7.10
C PHE A 263 2.51 21.17 6.52
N SER A 264 1.55 22.05 6.80
CA SER A 264 1.63 23.46 6.38
C SER A 264 2.82 24.19 7.03
N GLU A 265 3.21 23.81 8.25
CA GLU A 265 4.40 24.34 8.93
C GLU A 265 5.69 23.75 8.35
N VAL A 266 5.79 22.42 8.30
CA VAL A 266 6.98 21.69 7.89
C VAL A 266 7.35 21.97 6.43
N PHE A 267 6.37 22.03 5.53
CA PHE A 267 6.60 22.33 4.11
C PHE A 267 6.68 23.83 3.83
N GLN A 268 6.37 24.69 4.80
CA GLN A 268 6.28 26.14 4.63
C GLN A 268 5.41 26.55 3.43
N VAL A 269 4.36 25.77 3.16
CA VAL A 269 3.36 26.00 2.11
C VAL A 269 2.00 25.70 2.72
N ASP A 270 1.13 26.70 2.75
CA ASP A 270 -0.21 26.56 3.30
C ASP A 270 -1.04 25.54 2.52
N TYR A 271 -1.91 24.80 3.22
CA TYR A 271 -2.95 24.02 2.57
C TYR A 271 -3.84 24.94 1.71
N PRO A 272 -4.04 24.64 0.40
CA PRO A 272 -4.59 25.62 -0.54
C PRO A 272 -6.11 25.62 -0.68
N LEU A 273 -6.84 24.63 -0.14
CA LEU A 273 -8.29 24.53 -0.28
C LEU A 273 -9.05 25.04 0.96
N PRO A 274 -10.31 25.47 0.81
CA PRO A 274 -11.10 26.02 1.92
C PRO A 274 -11.68 24.96 2.87
N LYS A 275 -11.50 23.66 2.60
CA LYS A 275 -12.00 22.54 3.41
C LYS A 275 -11.19 21.26 3.18
N VAL A 276 -11.25 20.33 4.13
CA VAL A 276 -10.71 18.96 3.98
C VAL A 276 -11.79 17.96 4.37
N ASP A 277 -12.26 17.15 3.42
CA ASP A 277 -13.22 16.09 3.69
C ASP A 277 -12.56 14.71 3.51
N LEU A 278 -12.85 13.80 4.44
CA LEU A 278 -12.44 12.40 4.42
C LEU A 278 -13.71 11.55 4.35
N LEU A 279 -13.84 10.64 3.38
CA LEU A 279 -15.04 9.82 3.16
C LEU A 279 -14.74 8.33 3.34
N ALA A 280 -15.48 7.68 4.23
CA ALA A 280 -15.48 6.22 4.35
C ALA A 280 -16.32 5.59 3.22
N VAL A 281 -15.67 4.83 2.34
CA VAL A 281 -16.28 4.09 1.23
C VAL A 281 -16.29 2.60 1.55
N HIS A 282 -17.48 1.97 1.46
CA HIS A 282 -17.65 0.55 1.85
C HIS A 282 -17.00 -0.42 0.87
N GLU A 283 -17.04 -0.11 -0.42
CA GLU A 283 -16.33 -0.90 -1.44
C GLU A 283 -15.26 -0.05 -2.14
N PHE A 284 -13.99 -0.40 -1.90
CA PHE A 284 -12.82 0.34 -2.34
C PHE A 284 -11.64 -0.61 -2.64
N SER A 285 -11.06 -0.51 -3.84
CA SER A 285 -10.01 -1.43 -4.33
C SER A 285 -8.66 -1.18 -3.64
N HIS A 286 -8.40 0.07 -3.25
CA HIS A 286 -7.18 0.53 -2.59
C HIS A 286 -7.36 0.66 -1.07
N GLY A 287 -6.38 1.24 -0.37
CA GLY A 287 -6.50 1.58 1.05
C GLY A 287 -7.26 2.89 1.23
N ALA A 288 -6.80 3.91 0.52
CA ALA A 288 -7.38 5.24 0.41
C ALA A 288 -6.93 5.88 -0.93
N MET A 289 -7.39 7.11 -1.20
CA MET A 289 -7.06 7.90 -2.39
C MET A 289 -7.15 9.40 -2.06
N GLU A 290 -6.13 10.16 -2.46
CA GLU A 290 -5.84 11.50 -2.01
C GLU A 290 -6.66 12.64 -2.65
N ASN A 291 -7.80 12.33 -3.28
CA ASN A 291 -8.52 13.29 -4.14
C ASN A 291 -8.63 14.66 -3.47
N TRP A 292 -8.23 15.72 -4.19
CA TRP A 292 -7.90 16.99 -3.55
C TRP A 292 -9.10 17.60 -2.85
N GLY A 293 -9.09 17.62 -1.51
CA GLY A 293 -10.19 18.12 -0.68
C GLY A 293 -11.32 17.13 -0.40
N LEU A 294 -11.40 15.96 -1.06
CA LEU A 294 -12.36 14.88 -0.79
C LEU A 294 -11.67 13.51 -0.82
N ILE A 295 -10.88 13.25 0.21
CA ILE A 295 -10.06 12.05 0.32
C ILE A 295 -10.96 10.85 0.61
N THR A 296 -10.84 9.76 -0.14
CA THR A 296 -11.66 8.54 0.05
C THR A 296 -10.86 7.44 0.72
N TYR A 297 -11.50 6.66 1.58
CA TYR A 297 -10.86 5.60 2.36
C TYR A 297 -11.72 4.35 2.39
N ARG A 298 -11.08 3.18 2.51
CA ARG A 298 -11.78 2.01 3.09
C ARG A 298 -12.29 2.35 4.49
N THR A 299 -13.42 1.77 4.87
CA THR A 299 -13.94 1.87 6.24
C THR A 299 -12.91 1.47 7.30
N THR A 300 -12.13 0.40 7.07
CA THR A 300 -11.05 -0.07 7.96
C THR A 300 -9.79 0.79 7.96
N ALA A 301 -9.71 1.82 7.10
CA ALA A 301 -8.59 2.77 7.03
C ALA A 301 -8.95 4.16 7.57
N LEU A 302 -10.23 4.41 7.89
CA LEU A 302 -10.71 5.71 8.39
C LEU A 302 -11.51 5.62 9.68
N LEU A 303 -12.30 4.55 9.85
CA LEU A 303 -13.19 4.40 11.00
C LEU A 303 -12.52 3.51 12.06
N PHE A 304 -12.61 3.93 13.31
CA PHE A 304 -12.09 3.23 14.47
C PHE A 304 -13.05 3.35 15.66
N ASP A 305 -13.40 2.21 16.25
CA ASP A 305 -14.21 2.14 17.47
C ASP A 305 -13.34 1.62 18.63
N PRO A 306 -13.02 2.44 19.64
CA PRO A 306 -12.19 2.02 20.78
C PRO A 306 -12.76 0.84 21.58
N GLU A 307 -14.07 0.59 21.55
CA GLU A 307 -14.70 -0.49 22.31
C GLU A 307 -14.67 -1.82 21.55
N THR A 308 -14.75 -1.78 20.22
CA THR A 308 -14.96 -2.98 19.41
C THR A 308 -13.84 -3.29 18.43
N SER A 309 -13.00 -2.32 18.06
CA SER A 309 -11.90 -2.50 17.10
C SER A 309 -10.64 -3.02 17.77
N ALA A 310 -9.87 -3.84 17.06
CA ALA A 310 -8.53 -4.20 17.52
C ALA A 310 -7.57 -3.01 17.43
N ASP A 311 -6.70 -2.83 18.44
CA ASP A 311 -5.78 -1.68 18.49
C ASP A 311 -4.80 -1.59 17.32
N SER A 312 -4.53 -2.69 16.62
CA SER A 312 -3.73 -2.67 15.38
C SER A 312 -4.33 -1.77 14.30
N TYR A 313 -5.66 -1.59 14.29
CA TYR A 313 -6.33 -0.70 13.35
C TYR A 313 -6.20 0.77 13.74
N ARG A 314 -5.94 1.09 15.02
CA ARG A 314 -5.70 2.47 15.47
C ARG A 314 -4.50 3.07 14.75
N ASN A 315 -3.40 2.31 14.71
CA ASN A 315 -2.17 2.74 14.04
C ASN A 315 -2.36 2.86 12.52
N ARG A 316 -3.08 1.91 11.93
CA ARG A 316 -3.43 1.95 10.49
C ARG A 316 -4.22 3.21 10.14
N VAL A 317 -5.25 3.56 10.91
CA VAL A 317 -6.05 4.77 10.66
C VAL A 317 -5.20 6.03 10.76
N ALA A 318 -4.41 6.17 11.83
CA ALA A 318 -3.55 7.34 12.00
C ALA A 318 -2.58 7.50 10.83
N TYR A 319 -1.84 6.44 10.49
CA TYR A 319 -0.85 6.46 9.41
C TYR A 319 -1.48 6.74 8.04
N VAL A 320 -2.58 6.06 7.67
CA VAL A 320 -3.20 6.25 6.35
C VAL A 320 -3.75 7.67 6.23
N VAL A 321 -4.37 8.22 7.28
CA VAL A 321 -4.79 9.65 7.28
C VAL A 321 -3.59 10.58 7.05
N ALA A 322 -2.44 10.32 7.68
CA ALA A 322 -1.24 11.10 7.45
C ALA A 322 -0.69 10.97 6.02
N HIS A 323 -0.69 9.77 5.45
CA HIS A 323 -0.27 9.50 4.07
C HIS A 323 -1.11 10.29 3.07
N GLU A 324 -2.44 10.20 3.16
CA GLU A 324 -3.33 10.91 2.21
C GLU A 324 -3.27 12.43 2.36
N LEU A 325 -3.04 12.93 3.57
CA LEU A 325 -2.85 14.37 3.80
C LEU A 325 -1.52 14.86 3.25
N ALA A 326 -0.48 14.03 3.22
CA ALA A 326 0.80 14.39 2.62
C ALA A 326 0.65 14.61 1.11
N HIS A 327 -0.18 13.81 0.45
CA HIS A 327 -0.45 13.93 -0.97
C HIS A 327 -1.06 15.27 -1.39
N GLN A 328 -1.69 16.00 -0.45
CA GLN A 328 -2.20 17.35 -0.71
C GLN A 328 -1.09 18.33 -1.13
N TRP A 329 0.18 18.01 -0.80
CA TRP A 329 1.39 18.67 -1.31
C TRP A 329 2.11 17.81 -2.37
N PHE A 330 2.35 16.52 -2.08
CA PHE A 330 3.07 15.58 -2.96
C PHE A 330 2.12 14.73 -3.80
N GLY A 331 1.75 15.23 -4.97
CA GLY A 331 0.82 14.59 -5.88
C GLY A 331 -0.26 15.55 -6.32
N ASN A 332 -0.83 16.33 -5.40
CA ASN A 332 -1.90 17.28 -5.74
C ASN A 332 -1.32 18.63 -6.16
N LEU A 333 -0.68 19.33 -5.22
CA LEU A 333 -0.09 20.64 -5.46
C LEU A 333 1.05 20.54 -6.47
N VAL A 334 1.98 19.60 -6.26
CA VAL A 334 3.05 19.28 -7.20
C VAL A 334 2.92 17.82 -7.61
N THR A 335 2.68 17.57 -8.89
CA THR A 335 2.45 16.22 -9.44
C THR A 335 3.67 15.80 -10.25
N MET A 336 4.02 14.53 -10.30
CA MET A 336 5.00 14.04 -11.28
C MET A 336 4.60 14.41 -12.72
N ASP A 337 5.58 14.65 -13.61
CA ASP A 337 5.31 14.89 -15.05
C ASP A 337 4.66 13.67 -15.72
N TRP A 338 5.13 12.49 -15.37
CA TRP A 338 4.61 11.24 -15.88
C TRP A 338 4.73 10.13 -14.85
N TRP A 339 3.91 9.09 -15.00
CA TRP A 339 3.85 7.92 -14.12
C TRP A 339 5.18 7.19 -13.92
N SER A 340 6.16 7.38 -14.82
CA SER A 340 7.52 6.87 -14.62
C SER A 340 8.19 7.39 -13.35
N GLU A 341 7.70 8.51 -12.81
CA GLU A 341 8.20 9.16 -11.60
C GLU A 341 7.16 9.18 -10.46
N LEU A 342 6.20 8.24 -10.47
CA LEU A 342 5.15 8.09 -9.45
C LEU A 342 5.70 8.11 -8.01
N TRP A 343 6.92 7.65 -7.79
CA TRP A 343 7.58 7.66 -6.49
C TRP A 343 7.74 9.06 -5.87
N LEU A 344 7.75 10.13 -6.68
CA LEU A 344 7.76 11.52 -6.19
C LEU A 344 6.51 11.86 -5.40
N ASN A 345 5.40 11.21 -5.71
CA ASN A 345 4.17 11.28 -4.93
C ASN A 345 4.26 10.25 -3.79
N GLU A 346 4.35 8.96 -4.15
CA GLU A 346 4.08 7.86 -3.22
C GLU A 346 5.19 7.59 -2.21
N GLY A 347 6.45 7.69 -2.64
CA GLY A 347 7.60 7.57 -1.76
C GLY A 347 7.65 8.70 -0.73
N PHE A 348 7.31 9.93 -1.15
CA PHE A 348 7.26 11.09 -0.26
C PHE A 348 6.10 11.03 0.72
N ALA A 349 4.88 10.75 0.24
CA ALA A 349 3.71 10.60 1.10
C ALA A 349 3.91 9.51 2.15
N THR A 350 4.48 8.38 1.74
CA THR A 350 4.85 7.29 2.66
C THR A 350 5.81 7.78 3.73
N TRP A 351 6.94 8.39 3.37
CA TRP A 351 7.96 8.82 4.34
C TRP A 351 7.42 9.89 5.31
N VAL A 352 6.76 10.92 4.76
CA VAL A 352 6.32 12.06 5.58
C VAL A 352 5.05 11.77 6.37
N GLY A 353 4.25 10.80 5.93
CA GLY A 353 3.18 10.20 6.73
C GLY A 353 3.74 9.64 8.04
N TRP A 354 4.78 8.80 7.97
CA TRP A 354 5.47 8.32 9.18
C TRP A 354 6.08 9.46 10.00
N PHE A 355 6.65 10.48 9.35
CA PHE A 355 7.20 11.66 10.02
C PHE A 355 6.14 12.42 10.84
N ALA A 356 4.91 12.55 10.34
CA ALA A 356 3.80 13.15 11.09
C ALA A 356 3.34 12.29 12.27
N ILE A 357 3.31 10.97 12.11
CA ILE A 357 2.93 10.06 13.21
C ILE A 357 3.97 10.08 14.32
N ASP A 358 5.26 10.18 14.00
CA ASP A 358 6.33 10.32 15.01
C ASP A 358 6.17 11.62 15.81
N TYR A 359 5.75 12.71 15.15
CA TYR A 359 5.45 13.98 15.81
C TYR A 359 4.23 13.92 16.73
N LEU A 360 3.13 13.32 16.27
CA LEU A 360 1.88 13.22 17.05
C LEU A 360 1.95 12.17 18.16
N TYR A 361 2.69 11.09 17.94
CA TYR A 361 2.77 9.94 18.82
C TYR A 361 4.21 9.44 19.01
N PRO A 362 5.09 10.24 19.64
CA PRO A 362 6.52 9.89 19.80
C PRO A 362 6.73 8.59 20.60
N ASP A 363 5.78 8.22 21.46
CA ASP A 363 5.84 6.99 22.26
C ASP A 363 5.49 5.71 21.45
N TRP A 364 5.13 5.83 20.17
CA TRP A 364 4.74 4.69 19.32
C TRP A 364 5.92 3.99 18.65
N ASN A 365 7.16 4.46 18.86
CA ASN A 365 8.36 3.91 18.21
C ASN A 365 8.20 3.82 16.68
N VAL A 366 7.78 4.94 16.07
CA VAL A 366 7.37 5.01 14.67
C VAL A 366 8.47 4.58 13.70
N TRP A 367 9.73 4.95 13.97
CA TRP A 367 10.84 4.52 13.12
C TRP A 367 11.17 3.02 13.23
N GLY A 368 10.86 2.36 14.34
CA GLY A 368 10.89 0.90 14.43
C GLY A 368 9.82 0.26 13.54
N GLN A 369 8.64 0.87 13.49
CA GLN A 369 7.54 0.44 12.62
C GLN A 369 7.91 0.67 11.15
N PHE A 370 8.43 1.85 10.79
CA PHE A 370 8.93 2.16 9.45
C PHE A 370 9.93 1.11 8.96
N VAL A 371 10.88 0.72 9.79
CA VAL A 371 11.88 -0.30 9.44
C VAL A 371 11.21 -1.67 9.20
N THR A 372 10.24 -2.06 10.04
CA THR A 372 9.52 -3.34 9.92
C THR A 372 8.60 -3.37 8.69
N ASP A 373 7.80 -2.32 8.51
CA ASP A 373 6.67 -2.28 7.60
C ASP A 373 7.02 -1.68 6.23
N SER A 374 8.08 -0.85 6.15
CA SER A 374 8.57 -0.27 4.89
C SER A 374 9.88 -0.91 4.45
N VAL A 375 10.97 -0.75 5.23
CA VAL A 375 12.32 -1.14 4.78
C VAL A 375 12.42 -2.66 4.51
N GLN A 376 11.97 -3.51 5.43
CA GLN A 376 12.07 -4.96 5.25
C GLN A 376 11.17 -5.48 4.12
N GLN A 377 10.00 -4.87 3.90
CA GLN A 377 9.10 -5.22 2.79
C GLN A 377 9.66 -4.79 1.44
N ALA A 378 10.27 -3.60 1.36
CA ALA A 378 10.96 -3.13 0.17
C ALA A 378 12.14 -4.04 -0.18
N PHE A 379 12.97 -4.42 0.81
CA PHE A 379 14.05 -5.38 0.59
C PHE A 379 13.55 -6.73 0.08
N ALA A 380 12.39 -7.21 0.53
CA ALA A 380 11.87 -8.51 0.10
C ALA A 380 11.51 -8.51 -1.40
N LEU A 381 10.89 -7.44 -1.91
CA LEU A 381 10.53 -7.32 -3.33
C LEU A 381 11.75 -6.97 -4.20
N ASP A 382 12.59 -6.04 -3.75
CA ASP A 382 13.75 -5.54 -4.52
C ASP A 382 14.93 -6.54 -4.56
N ALA A 383 14.86 -7.61 -3.76
CA ALA A 383 15.78 -8.74 -3.82
C ALA A 383 15.44 -9.73 -4.94
N LEU A 384 14.30 -9.58 -5.62
CA LEU A 384 13.94 -10.39 -6.78
C LEU A 384 14.65 -9.86 -8.03
N ARG A 385 15.01 -10.78 -8.93
CA ARG A 385 15.58 -10.46 -10.23
C ARG A 385 14.58 -9.73 -11.12
N THR A 386 13.29 -10.03 -10.93
CA THR A 386 12.12 -9.44 -11.62
C THR A 386 11.63 -8.12 -11.03
N SER A 387 12.36 -7.53 -10.07
CA SER A 387 12.06 -6.19 -9.56
C SER A 387 12.27 -5.10 -10.65
N HIS A 388 12.18 -3.82 -10.29
CA HIS A 388 12.43 -2.70 -11.18
C HIS A 388 13.09 -1.52 -10.44
N PRO A 389 13.73 -0.57 -11.16
CA PRO A 389 14.15 0.70 -10.57
C PRO A 389 12.97 1.49 -10.02
N ILE A 390 13.22 2.43 -9.11
CA ILE A 390 12.16 3.32 -8.58
C ILE A 390 11.60 4.21 -9.70
N GLU A 391 12.47 4.83 -10.51
CA GLU A 391 12.06 5.47 -11.75
C GLU A 391 12.03 4.41 -12.86
N VAL A 392 10.82 3.94 -13.16
CA VAL A 392 10.56 2.85 -14.10
C VAL A 392 9.97 3.42 -15.41
N PRO A 393 10.45 3.00 -16.59
CA PRO A 393 9.80 3.38 -17.85
C PRO A 393 8.33 2.93 -17.86
N VAL A 394 7.43 3.86 -18.17
CA VAL A 394 6.00 3.61 -18.36
C VAL A 394 5.64 4.09 -19.76
N TYR A 395 5.27 3.17 -20.63
CA TYR A 395 4.97 3.47 -22.03
C TYR A 395 3.58 4.07 -22.18
N ASP A 396 2.58 3.47 -21.53
CA ASP A 396 1.20 3.96 -21.51
C ASP A 396 0.61 3.99 -20.08
N GLY A 397 -0.40 4.82 -19.86
CA GLY A 397 -1.03 5.00 -18.55
C GLY A 397 -1.77 3.75 -18.01
N LEU A 398 -1.97 2.72 -18.82
CA LEU A 398 -2.64 1.48 -18.41
C LEU A 398 -1.68 0.48 -17.75
N GLU A 399 -0.37 0.72 -17.83
CA GLU A 399 0.67 -0.10 -17.20
C GLU A 399 0.96 0.33 -15.74
N VAL A 400 0.41 1.48 -15.32
CA VAL A 400 0.77 2.14 -14.05
C VAL A 400 0.34 1.30 -12.84
N ASP A 401 -0.81 0.63 -12.90
CA ASP A 401 -1.35 -0.23 -11.83
C ASP A 401 -0.32 -1.26 -11.32
N GLN A 402 0.56 -1.73 -12.21
CA GLN A 402 1.58 -2.74 -11.88
C GLN A 402 2.83 -2.17 -11.22
N ILE A 403 2.96 -0.84 -11.12
CA ILE A 403 4.06 -0.14 -10.43
C ILE A 403 3.59 0.59 -9.17
N PHE A 404 2.30 0.51 -8.81
CA PHE A 404 1.80 0.81 -7.45
C PHE A 404 2.14 -0.34 -6.50
N ASP A 405 3.44 -0.50 -6.24
CA ASP A 405 3.98 -1.64 -5.51
C ASP A 405 4.93 -1.21 -4.39
N HIS A 406 5.59 -2.19 -3.74
CA HIS A 406 6.50 -1.87 -2.63
C HIS A 406 7.74 -1.09 -3.09
N ILE A 407 8.07 -1.02 -4.39
CA ILE A 407 9.22 -0.24 -4.87
C ILE A 407 8.88 1.25 -4.85
N SER A 408 7.78 1.66 -5.49
CA SER A 408 7.39 3.08 -5.57
C SER A 408 7.12 3.69 -4.19
N TYR A 409 6.46 2.94 -3.30
CA TYR A 409 6.13 3.39 -1.94
C TYR A 409 7.29 3.16 -0.95
N LEU A 410 7.67 1.89 -0.74
CA LEU A 410 8.47 1.50 0.42
C LEU A 410 9.97 1.64 0.15
N LYS A 411 10.46 1.32 -1.06
CA LYS A 411 11.85 1.63 -1.44
C LYS A 411 12.02 3.14 -1.62
N GLY A 412 11.10 3.81 -2.32
CA GLY A 412 11.07 5.27 -2.46
C GLY A 412 11.22 5.99 -1.12
N SER A 413 10.35 5.70 -0.16
CA SER A 413 10.42 6.28 1.20
C SER A 413 11.68 5.91 1.97
N SER A 414 12.20 4.68 1.81
CA SER A 414 13.44 4.26 2.48
C SER A 414 14.66 5.01 1.95
N VAL A 415 14.72 5.26 0.64
CA VAL A 415 15.77 6.07 0.00
C VAL A 415 15.65 7.54 0.41
N ILE A 416 14.42 8.06 0.55
CA ILE A 416 14.17 9.41 1.09
C ILE A 416 14.65 9.51 2.54
N ARG A 417 14.33 8.53 3.39
CA ARG A 417 14.81 8.48 4.79
C ARG A 417 16.34 8.45 4.86
N MET A 418 16.99 7.65 4.02
CA MET A 418 18.45 7.59 3.92
C MET A 418 19.04 8.95 3.54
N LEU A 419 18.45 9.64 2.56
CA LEU A 419 18.89 10.95 2.12
C LEU A 419 18.66 12.03 3.19
N SER A 420 17.49 12.05 3.82
CA SER A 420 17.14 12.98 4.91
C SER A 420 18.10 12.82 6.09
N ALA A 421 18.42 11.58 6.48
CA ALA A 421 19.39 11.30 7.52
C ALA A 421 20.82 11.78 7.15
N HIS A 422 21.21 11.67 5.88
CA HIS A 422 22.53 12.11 5.40
C HIS A 422 22.66 13.64 5.32
N LEU A 423 21.66 14.33 4.77
CA LEU A 423 21.68 15.79 4.62
C LEU A 423 21.40 16.52 5.95
N GLY A 424 20.75 15.84 6.89
CA GLY A 424 20.17 16.44 8.08
C GLY A 424 18.75 16.92 7.79
N GLU A 425 17.81 16.49 8.65
CA GLU A 425 16.36 16.67 8.46
C GLU A 425 15.95 18.11 8.16
N LYS A 426 16.48 19.10 8.90
CA LYS A 426 16.16 20.52 8.69
C LYS A 426 16.56 21.01 7.30
N VAL A 427 17.74 20.61 6.82
CA VAL A 427 18.25 21.01 5.49
C VAL A 427 17.44 20.31 4.41
N PHE A 428 17.13 19.03 4.61
CA PHE A 428 16.28 18.25 3.73
C PHE A 428 14.89 18.89 3.58
N LEU A 429 14.20 19.17 4.69
CA LEU A 429 12.88 19.78 4.69
C LEU A 429 12.88 21.19 4.08
N GLN A 430 13.95 21.97 4.27
CA GLN A 430 14.09 23.26 3.59
C GLN A 430 14.18 23.10 2.06
N GLY A 431 14.96 22.14 1.56
CA GLY A 431 15.03 21.87 0.12
C GLY A 431 13.71 21.34 -0.46
N VAL A 432 12.98 20.52 0.31
CA VAL A 432 11.62 20.08 -0.03
C VAL A 432 10.64 21.27 -0.10
N ALA A 433 10.69 22.19 0.86
CA ALA A 433 9.88 23.40 0.84
C ALA A 433 10.20 24.28 -0.38
N ASP A 434 11.48 24.42 -0.73
CA ASP A 434 11.91 25.17 -1.92
C ASP A 434 11.41 24.52 -3.21
N TYR A 435 11.45 23.18 -3.29
CA TYR A 435 10.88 22.39 -4.39
C TYR A 435 9.37 22.63 -4.53
N LEU A 436 8.59 22.49 -3.45
CA LEU A 436 7.14 22.68 -3.49
C LEU A 436 6.77 24.10 -3.92
N LYS A 437 7.45 25.13 -3.40
CA LYS A 437 7.22 26.54 -3.77
C LYS A 437 7.53 26.83 -5.25
N ALA A 438 8.55 26.17 -5.81
CA ALA A 438 8.96 26.37 -7.19
C ALA A 438 8.00 25.71 -8.20
N HIS A 439 7.34 24.61 -7.81
CA HIS A 439 6.53 23.79 -8.72
C HIS A 439 5.03 23.76 -8.38
N GLN A 440 4.57 24.54 -7.40
CA GLN A 440 3.15 24.60 -7.00
C GLN A 440 2.20 24.79 -8.19
N TYR A 441 1.12 23.99 -8.22
CA TYR A 441 0.12 23.91 -9.30
C TYR A 441 0.66 23.44 -10.65
N SER A 442 1.85 22.83 -10.67
CA SER A 442 2.50 22.34 -11.89
C SER A 442 2.94 20.89 -11.72
N ASN A 443 3.78 20.44 -12.65
CA ASN A 443 4.42 19.14 -12.64
C ASN A 443 5.92 19.28 -12.40
N ALA A 444 6.54 18.21 -11.91
CA ALA A 444 7.97 18.16 -11.65
C ALA A 444 8.56 16.77 -11.94
N THR A 445 9.88 16.75 -12.05
CA THR A 445 10.69 15.57 -12.28
C THR A 445 11.63 15.30 -11.10
N THR A 446 12.24 14.12 -11.09
CA THR A 446 13.25 13.69 -10.12
C THR A 446 14.42 14.68 -10.06
N ASN A 447 14.80 15.24 -11.21
CA ASN A 447 15.90 16.20 -11.28
C ASN A 447 15.56 17.56 -10.67
N ASP A 448 14.29 17.95 -10.66
CA ASP A 448 13.84 19.19 -10.03
C ASP A 448 13.98 19.09 -8.51
N LEU A 449 13.58 17.95 -7.93
CA LEU A 449 13.79 17.64 -6.52
C LEU A 449 15.28 17.62 -6.15
N TRP A 450 16.11 16.92 -6.93
CA TRP A 450 17.56 16.88 -6.70
C TRP A 450 18.20 18.26 -6.77
N SER A 451 17.76 19.11 -7.70
CA SER A 451 18.26 20.47 -7.83
C SER A 451 17.94 21.30 -6.58
N ALA A 452 16.72 21.20 -6.06
CA ALA A 452 16.31 21.91 -4.84
C ALA A 452 17.08 21.42 -3.59
N LEU A 453 17.20 20.11 -3.42
CA LEU A 453 17.96 19.52 -2.30
C LEU A 453 19.47 19.82 -2.39
N SER A 454 20.03 19.85 -3.59
CA SER A 454 21.43 20.21 -3.81
C SER A 454 21.70 21.66 -3.43
N LYS A 455 20.80 22.57 -3.82
CA LYS A 455 20.88 23.98 -3.47
C LYS A 455 20.79 24.21 -1.96
N ALA A 456 19.86 23.53 -1.28
CA ALA A 456 19.67 23.68 0.17
C ALA A 456 20.85 23.11 0.98
N SER A 457 21.41 21.98 0.54
CA SER A 457 22.49 21.28 1.26
C SER A 457 23.90 21.72 0.90
N GLY A 458 24.10 22.34 -0.26
CA GLY A 458 25.43 22.61 -0.82
C GLY A 458 26.16 21.35 -1.31
N GLN A 459 25.49 20.21 -1.38
CA GLN A 459 26.03 18.93 -1.87
C GLN A 459 25.42 18.60 -3.24
N ASP A 460 26.16 17.96 -4.13
CA ASP A 460 25.63 17.47 -5.41
C ASP A 460 24.82 16.18 -5.19
N VAL A 461 23.53 16.33 -4.83
CA VAL A 461 22.65 15.20 -4.51
C VAL A 461 22.49 14.26 -5.70
N THR A 462 22.41 14.81 -6.91
CA THR A 462 22.31 14.03 -8.15
C THR A 462 23.45 13.03 -8.26
N SER A 463 24.69 13.46 -7.98
CA SER A 463 25.89 12.61 -8.15
C SER A 463 25.87 11.30 -7.35
N PHE A 464 25.15 11.24 -6.22
CA PHE A 464 25.13 10.08 -5.34
C PHE A 464 23.76 9.42 -5.16
N MET A 465 22.66 10.10 -5.51
CA MET A 465 21.30 9.54 -5.42
C MET A 465 20.78 8.92 -6.70
N ASP A 466 21.33 9.27 -7.87
CA ASP A 466 20.77 8.85 -9.16
C ASP A 466 20.66 7.34 -9.30
N PHE A 467 21.66 6.58 -8.84
CA PHE A 467 21.60 5.12 -8.90
C PHE A 467 20.50 4.55 -8.00
N TRP A 468 20.20 5.18 -6.84
CA TRP A 468 19.15 4.71 -5.90
C TRP A 468 17.77 4.73 -6.50
N VAL A 469 17.56 5.59 -7.49
CA VAL A 469 16.29 5.72 -8.19
C VAL A 469 16.31 5.01 -9.55
N ARG A 470 17.41 5.10 -10.30
CA ARG A 470 17.50 4.67 -11.71
C ARG A 470 18.07 3.26 -11.91
N LYS A 471 18.59 2.61 -10.87
CA LYS A 471 19.09 1.21 -10.94
C LYS A 471 18.20 0.28 -10.11
N ILE A 472 17.97 -0.90 -10.66
CA ILE A 472 17.25 -2.00 -10.00
C ILE A 472 18.08 -2.59 -8.84
N GLY A 473 17.40 -3.01 -7.78
CA GLY A 473 18.01 -3.69 -6.65
C GLY A 473 18.71 -2.76 -5.65
N PHE A 474 19.41 -3.40 -4.71
CA PHE A 474 20.18 -2.77 -3.63
C PHE A 474 21.40 -3.64 -3.27
N PRO A 475 22.40 -3.10 -2.55
CA PRO A 475 23.58 -3.85 -2.17
C PRO A 475 23.46 -4.58 -0.81
N VAL A 476 24.19 -5.68 -0.68
CA VAL A 476 24.68 -6.19 0.60
C VAL A 476 26.13 -5.78 0.79
N VAL A 477 26.48 -5.32 2.01
CA VAL A 477 27.84 -5.00 2.44
C VAL A 477 28.37 -6.15 3.29
N THR A 478 29.29 -6.93 2.71
CA THR A 478 29.98 -8.02 3.41
C THR A 478 31.21 -7.50 4.12
N VAL A 479 31.35 -7.87 5.39
CA VAL A 479 32.44 -7.45 6.28
C VAL A 479 33.43 -8.60 6.49
N ALA A 480 34.71 -8.30 6.35
CA ALA A 480 35.82 -9.10 6.84
C ALA A 480 36.44 -8.37 8.03
N GLU A 481 36.51 -9.03 9.19
CA GLU A 481 37.05 -8.43 10.42
C GLU A 481 38.52 -8.82 10.60
N GLU A 482 39.38 -7.84 10.88
CA GLU A 482 40.77 -8.03 11.25
C GLU A 482 41.12 -7.16 12.47
N PRO A 483 42.19 -7.45 13.24
CA PRO A 483 42.56 -6.62 14.38
C PRO A 483 42.80 -5.15 13.98
N GLY A 484 41.99 -4.23 14.51
CA GLY A 484 42.11 -2.78 14.29
C GLY A 484 41.59 -2.26 12.93
N GLN A 485 41.02 -3.12 12.08
CA GLN A 485 40.48 -2.73 10.78
C GLN A 485 39.38 -3.67 10.29
N ILE A 486 38.54 -3.20 9.37
CA ILE A 486 37.55 -4.03 8.70
C ILE A 486 37.65 -3.85 7.19
N GLY A 487 37.64 -4.95 6.45
CA GLY A 487 37.40 -4.96 5.01
C GLY A 487 35.90 -4.96 4.73
N ILE A 488 35.45 -4.13 3.80
CA ILE A 488 34.05 -4.08 3.38
C ILE A 488 33.94 -4.24 1.86
N ARG A 489 32.92 -4.96 1.41
CA ARG A 489 32.63 -5.17 -0.01
C ARG A 489 31.14 -5.07 -0.29
N GLN A 490 30.76 -4.27 -1.27
CA GLN A 490 29.37 -4.17 -1.75
C GLN A 490 29.12 -5.07 -2.96
N GLN A 491 27.98 -5.76 -2.93
CA GLN A 491 27.49 -6.59 -4.05
C GLN A 491 25.97 -6.46 -4.16
N ARG A 492 25.40 -6.49 -5.37
CA ARG A 492 23.94 -6.56 -5.53
C ARG A 492 23.39 -7.76 -4.75
N PHE A 493 22.34 -7.54 -3.97
CA PHE A 493 21.67 -8.60 -3.23
C PHE A 493 20.56 -9.20 -4.10
N LEU A 494 20.55 -10.53 -4.26
CA LEU A 494 19.44 -11.28 -4.85
C LEU A 494 19.04 -12.43 -3.95
N LEU A 495 17.74 -12.63 -3.78
CA LEU A 495 17.18 -13.68 -2.93
C LEU A 495 17.64 -15.08 -3.39
N ALA A 496 17.73 -15.28 -4.70
CA ALA A 496 18.21 -16.52 -5.30
C ALA A 496 19.72 -16.80 -5.06
N GLY A 497 20.51 -15.79 -4.68
CA GLY A 497 21.94 -15.98 -4.40
C GLY A 497 22.83 -16.30 -5.61
N ASP A 498 22.35 -16.08 -6.83
CA ASP A 498 23.08 -16.31 -8.10
C ASP A 498 23.16 -15.02 -8.94
N VAL A 499 23.66 -13.97 -8.30
CA VAL A 499 23.99 -12.71 -8.97
C VAL A 499 25.07 -12.97 -10.02
N LYS A 500 24.83 -12.55 -11.27
CA LYS A 500 25.83 -12.63 -12.35
C LYS A 500 26.71 -11.37 -12.38
N PRO A 501 27.94 -11.43 -12.91
CA PRO A 501 28.83 -10.26 -12.96
C PRO A 501 28.21 -9.03 -13.64
N GLU A 502 27.45 -9.22 -14.72
CA GLU A 502 26.77 -8.13 -15.43
C GLU A 502 25.67 -7.45 -14.59
N GLU A 503 25.10 -8.18 -13.62
CA GLU A 503 24.07 -7.70 -12.71
C GLU A 503 24.63 -7.01 -11.46
N ASP A 504 25.93 -7.20 -11.17
CA ASP A 504 26.67 -6.58 -10.08
C ASP A 504 27.61 -5.48 -10.57
N SER A 505 27.29 -4.81 -11.67
CA SER A 505 28.11 -3.73 -12.24
C SER A 505 27.94 -2.38 -11.52
N THR A 506 26.81 -2.15 -10.84
CA THR A 506 26.54 -0.90 -10.11
C THR A 506 27.42 -0.77 -8.87
N VAL A 507 28.08 0.38 -8.73
CA VAL A 507 28.73 0.79 -7.48
C VAL A 507 27.82 1.82 -6.82
N TRP A 508 27.20 1.42 -5.72
CA TRP A 508 26.31 2.25 -4.93
C TRP A 508 27.12 3.22 -4.08
N TRP A 509 26.65 4.46 -3.96
CA TRP A 509 27.07 5.34 -2.87
C TRP A 509 26.34 4.89 -1.60
N ILE A 510 27.09 4.33 -0.63
CA ILE A 510 26.50 3.76 0.59
C ILE A 510 26.93 4.57 1.80
N PRO A 511 26.02 5.33 2.46
CA PRO A 511 26.32 5.92 3.77
C PRO A 511 26.45 4.80 4.81
N LEU A 512 27.69 4.49 5.21
CA LEU A 512 28.01 3.30 6.00
C LEU A 512 27.42 3.30 7.40
N GLY A 513 27.13 4.48 7.98
CA GLY A 513 26.59 4.58 9.34
C GLY A 513 27.38 3.75 10.36
N LEU A 514 28.71 3.69 10.21
CA LEU A 514 29.59 2.87 11.04
C LEU A 514 29.66 3.48 12.43
N HIS A 515 29.19 2.73 13.43
CA HIS A 515 29.46 3.01 14.83
C HIS A 515 30.52 2.05 15.34
N ALA A 516 31.54 2.55 16.04
CA ALA A 516 32.59 1.73 16.64
C ALA A 516 33.04 2.28 17.99
N GLY A 517 33.53 1.39 18.86
CA GLY A 517 34.05 1.72 20.20
C GLY A 517 34.41 0.47 20.99
N SER A 518 34.87 0.65 22.22
CA SER A 518 35.29 -0.49 23.07
C SER A 518 34.12 -1.37 23.54
N SER A 519 32.92 -0.79 23.56
CA SER A 519 31.65 -1.41 23.94
C SER A 519 30.49 -0.74 23.17
N PRO A 520 29.29 -1.35 23.10
CA PRO A 520 28.14 -0.70 22.45
C PRO A 520 27.80 0.66 23.08
N SER A 521 27.83 0.74 24.41
CA SER A 521 27.66 1.97 25.20
C SER A 521 28.68 3.09 24.95
N THR A 522 29.88 2.77 24.49
CA THR A 522 30.92 3.76 24.15
C THR A 522 31.03 4.00 22.63
N ALA A 523 30.24 3.30 21.83
CA ALA A 523 30.31 3.38 20.38
C ALA A 523 29.77 4.70 19.86
N SER A 524 30.51 5.32 18.95
CA SER A 524 30.13 6.57 18.29
C SER A 524 30.31 6.46 16.79
N VAL A 525 29.73 7.42 16.04
CA VAL A 525 29.89 7.49 14.59
C VAL A 525 31.39 7.58 14.28
N HIS A 526 31.89 6.61 13.53
CA HIS A 526 33.26 6.60 13.03
C HIS A 526 33.43 7.66 11.94
N GLU A 527 34.59 8.29 11.84
CA GLU A 527 34.89 9.35 10.86
C GLU A 527 34.98 8.87 9.38
N THR A 528 34.42 7.69 9.06
CA THR A 528 34.39 7.18 7.68
C THR A 528 33.23 7.79 6.91
N GLY A 529 33.50 8.19 5.66
CA GLY A 529 32.47 8.63 4.72
C GLY A 529 31.64 7.47 4.13
N ALA A 530 31.04 7.74 2.97
CA ALA A 530 30.30 6.72 2.23
C ALA A 530 31.23 5.78 1.45
N LEU A 531 30.86 4.51 1.34
CA LEU A 531 31.51 3.59 0.43
C LEU A 531 31.13 3.95 -1.01
N THR A 532 32.13 4.27 -1.82
CA THR A 532 31.98 4.69 -3.23
C THR A 532 32.73 3.77 -4.22
N GLN A 533 33.26 2.67 -3.71
CA GLN A 533 33.99 1.65 -4.46
C GLN A 533 33.37 0.27 -4.18
N LYS A 534 33.73 -0.74 -4.99
CA LYS A 534 33.26 -2.11 -4.75
C LYS A 534 33.77 -2.68 -3.43
N GLU A 535 34.98 -2.32 -3.04
CA GLU A 535 35.61 -2.77 -1.80
C GLU A 535 36.49 -1.65 -1.21
N GLU A 536 36.60 -1.64 0.11
CA GLU A 536 37.42 -0.69 0.86
C GLU A 536 37.89 -1.32 2.18
N THR A 537 39.03 -0.87 2.72
CA THR A 537 39.48 -1.25 4.07
C THR A 537 39.43 -0.03 4.99
N ILE A 538 38.62 -0.11 6.04
CA ILE A 538 38.50 0.93 7.05
C ILE A 538 39.45 0.61 8.19
N ARG A 539 40.40 1.51 8.43
CA ARG A 539 41.41 1.39 9.49
C ARG A 539 40.95 2.10 10.77
N SER A 540 41.64 1.81 11.87
CA SER A 540 41.38 2.43 13.19
C SER A 540 39.99 2.14 13.74
N VAL A 541 39.41 0.98 13.37
CA VAL A 541 38.14 0.52 13.91
C VAL A 541 38.42 -0.25 15.20
N ASP A 542 37.86 0.22 16.31
CA ASP A 542 37.86 -0.54 17.55
C ASP A 542 36.97 -1.79 17.36
N THR A 543 37.60 -2.96 17.41
CA THR A 543 36.91 -4.24 17.22
C THR A 543 36.27 -4.76 18.52
N GLY A 544 36.34 -4.03 19.62
CA GLY A 544 35.52 -4.29 20.82
C GLY A 544 34.04 -4.33 20.46
N PHE A 545 33.55 -3.27 19.82
CA PHE A 545 32.22 -3.19 19.23
C PHE A 545 32.27 -2.40 17.93
N TYR A 546 31.63 -2.92 16.89
CA TYR A 546 31.25 -2.12 15.73
C TYR A 546 29.95 -2.62 15.12
N GLN A 547 29.26 -1.71 14.45
CA GLN A 547 28.04 -1.97 13.70
C GLN A 547 27.95 -1.01 12.51
N LEU A 548 27.70 -1.56 11.33
CA LEU A 548 27.31 -0.81 10.13
C LEU A 548 25.78 -0.60 10.10
N ASN A 549 25.35 0.43 9.38
CA ASN A 549 23.95 0.77 9.19
C ASN A 549 23.19 0.98 10.50
N LYS A 550 23.76 1.78 11.43
CA LYS A 550 23.10 2.13 12.69
C LYS A 550 21.67 2.64 12.43
N ASN A 551 20.71 2.12 13.19
CA ASN A 551 19.26 2.36 13.07
C ASN A 551 18.64 2.00 11.71
N LEU A 552 19.34 1.19 10.90
CA LEU A 552 18.94 0.78 9.56
C LEU A 552 18.48 1.98 8.70
N THR A 553 19.23 3.08 8.74
CA THR A 553 18.91 4.30 7.98
C THR A 553 19.24 4.18 6.50
N GLY A 554 20.28 3.42 6.16
CA GLY A 554 20.66 3.16 4.77
C GLY A 554 19.90 1.98 4.17
N PHE A 555 19.55 2.09 2.88
CA PHE A 555 18.84 1.04 2.15
C PHE A 555 19.81 -0.03 1.60
N TYR A 556 20.50 -0.71 2.51
CA TYR A 556 21.39 -1.83 2.19
C TYR A 556 21.41 -2.84 3.34
N ARG A 557 21.76 -4.09 3.01
CA ARG A 557 21.91 -5.16 3.99
C ARG A 557 23.35 -5.29 4.44
N THR A 558 23.55 -5.79 5.65
CA THR A 558 24.86 -6.09 6.22
C THR A 558 25.07 -7.59 6.31
N ASN A 559 26.28 -8.06 6.01
CA ASN A 559 26.69 -9.44 6.19
C ASN A 559 27.98 -9.48 7.01
N TYR A 560 27.87 -9.88 8.28
CA TYR A 560 28.98 -9.94 9.23
C TYR A 560 29.58 -11.35 9.32
N PRO A 561 30.85 -11.49 9.74
CA PRO A 561 31.39 -12.78 10.15
C PRO A 561 30.53 -13.41 11.26
N PRO A 562 30.36 -14.74 11.29
CA PRO A 562 29.50 -15.42 12.28
C PRO A 562 29.82 -15.03 13.74
N GLU A 563 31.09 -14.87 14.08
CA GLU A 563 31.53 -14.49 15.43
C GLU A 563 31.04 -13.08 15.83
N ARG A 564 31.02 -12.14 14.88
CA ARG A 564 30.51 -10.78 15.10
C ARG A 564 29.00 -10.78 15.30
N LEU A 565 28.28 -11.61 14.55
CA LEU A 565 26.82 -11.75 14.70
C LEU A 565 26.44 -12.26 16.10
N VAL A 566 27.22 -13.19 16.67
CA VAL A 566 27.04 -13.65 18.05
C VAL A 566 27.26 -12.52 19.05
N LYS A 567 28.36 -11.75 18.93
CA LYS A 567 28.64 -10.60 19.81
C LYS A 567 27.54 -9.55 19.77
N LEU A 568 26.96 -9.29 18.59
CA LEU A 568 25.83 -8.37 18.43
C LEU A 568 24.58 -8.90 19.14
N GLY A 569 24.27 -10.20 19.04
CA GLY A 569 23.18 -10.84 19.78
C GLY A 569 23.37 -10.83 21.30
N GLU A 570 24.62 -10.97 21.78
CA GLU A 570 24.97 -10.84 23.19
C GLU A 570 24.77 -9.39 23.68
N SER A 571 25.05 -8.41 22.83
CA SER A 571 24.92 -6.98 23.09
C SER A 571 23.50 -6.41 22.86
N ARG A 572 22.50 -7.25 22.57
CA ARG A 572 21.15 -6.83 22.14
C ARG A 572 20.47 -5.79 23.03
N HIS A 573 20.76 -5.79 24.33
CA HIS A 573 20.18 -4.85 25.30
C HIS A 573 20.70 -3.42 25.17
N GLU A 574 21.82 -3.23 24.46
CA GLU A 574 22.41 -1.92 24.17
C GLU A 574 22.11 -1.45 22.73
N LEU A 575 21.34 -2.23 21.95
CA LEU A 575 20.98 -1.93 20.57
C LEU A 575 19.60 -1.27 20.48
N SER A 576 19.41 -0.39 19.49
CA SER A 576 18.10 0.19 19.22
C SER A 576 17.12 -0.86 18.68
N VAL A 577 15.83 -0.56 18.69
CA VAL A 577 14.81 -1.45 18.11
C VAL A 577 15.08 -1.68 16.61
N GLN A 578 15.43 -0.62 15.89
CA GLN A 578 15.77 -0.64 14.48
C GLN A 578 17.01 -1.49 14.19
N ASP A 579 18.04 -1.40 15.05
CA ASP A 579 19.25 -2.25 14.93
C ASP A 579 18.90 -3.72 15.10
N LYS A 580 18.11 -4.06 16.12
CA LYS A 580 17.66 -5.44 16.38
C LYS A 580 16.87 -5.99 15.20
N ILE A 581 15.92 -5.21 14.66
CA ILE A 581 15.15 -5.58 13.46
C ILE A 581 16.08 -5.79 12.26
N GLY A 582 17.00 -4.84 12.02
CA GLY A 582 17.96 -4.89 10.92
C GLY A 582 18.83 -6.14 10.96
N ILE A 583 19.45 -6.43 12.10
CA ILE A 583 20.34 -7.59 12.28
C ILE A 583 19.58 -8.91 12.09
N ILE A 584 18.37 -9.03 12.65
CA ILE A 584 17.55 -10.25 12.52
C ILE A 584 17.03 -10.41 11.08
N GLY A 585 16.62 -9.30 10.44
CA GLY A 585 16.19 -9.25 9.05
C GLY A 585 17.30 -9.64 8.08
N ASP A 586 18.49 -9.09 8.28
CA ASP A 586 19.69 -9.37 7.47
C ASP A 586 20.15 -10.80 7.64
N ALA A 587 20.22 -11.31 8.88
CA ALA A 587 20.59 -12.71 9.13
C ALA A 587 19.64 -13.68 8.40
N TYR A 588 18.33 -13.40 8.39
CA TYR A 588 17.35 -14.18 7.63
C TYR A 588 17.56 -14.06 6.13
N ALA A 589 17.63 -12.84 5.58
CA ALA A 589 17.78 -12.64 4.15
C ALA A 589 19.08 -13.25 3.62
N ASN A 590 20.19 -13.08 4.35
CA ASN A 590 21.49 -13.67 4.04
C ASN A 590 21.44 -15.20 4.11
N SER A 591 20.64 -15.79 5.02
CA SER A 591 20.45 -17.24 5.05
C SER A 591 19.65 -17.77 3.87
N ILE A 592 18.75 -16.99 3.28
CA ILE A 592 18.05 -17.36 2.04
C ILE A 592 18.98 -17.24 0.82
N ALA A 593 19.69 -16.11 0.72
CA ALA A 593 20.59 -15.82 -0.40
C ALA A 593 21.92 -16.62 -0.37
N GLY A 594 22.26 -17.26 0.75
CA GLY A 594 23.48 -18.07 0.89
C GLY A 594 24.74 -17.29 1.28
N PHE A 595 24.60 -16.04 1.72
CA PHE A 595 25.66 -15.26 2.36
C PHE A 595 25.89 -15.68 3.83
N GLY A 596 24.85 -16.21 4.46
CA GLY A 596 24.88 -16.81 5.79
C GLY A 596 24.13 -18.15 5.80
N SER A 597 23.88 -18.70 6.98
CA SER A 597 23.17 -19.98 7.14
C SER A 597 21.95 -19.86 8.05
N THR A 598 20.97 -20.72 7.84
CA THR A 598 19.76 -20.72 8.70
C THR A 598 20.12 -21.13 10.13
N ALA A 599 21.12 -21.98 10.32
CA ALA A 599 21.69 -22.29 11.63
C ALA A 599 22.19 -21.03 12.37
N GLY A 600 22.85 -20.10 11.67
CA GLY A 600 23.29 -18.82 12.23
C GLY A 600 22.13 -17.93 12.65
N LEU A 601 21.07 -17.85 11.83
CA LEU A 601 19.83 -17.15 12.19
C LEU A 601 19.19 -17.73 13.45
N LEU A 602 19.05 -19.06 13.54
CA LEU A 602 18.45 -19.72 14.71
C LEU A 602 19.27 -19.43 15.97
N ALA A 603 20.60 -19.57 15.91
CA ALA A 603 21.48 -19.28 17.04
C ALA A 603 21.43 -17.80 17.49
N LEU A 604 21.31 -16.86 16.56
CA LEU A 604 21.12 -15.44 16.86
C LEU A 604 19.80 -15.22 17.60
N VAL A 605 18.69 -15.70 17.03
CA VAL A 605 17.33 -15.47 17.56
C VAL A 605 17.13 -16.12 18.93
N GLU A 606 17.81 -17.24 19.24
CA GLU A 606 17.79 -17.82 20.59
C GLU A 606 18.25 -16.85 21.68
N LYS A 607 19.07 -15.85 21.35
CA LYS A 607 19.51 -14.83 22.31
C LYS A 607 18.38 -13.87 22.70
N PHE A 608 17.29 -13.79 21.93
CA PHE A 608 16.20 -12.82 22.12
C PHE A 608 15.01 -13.38 22.92
N GLN A 609 15.16 -14.49 23.65
CA GLN A 609 14.08 -15.09 24.45
C GLN A 609 13.51 -14.16 25.53
N ASP A 610 14.32 -13.21 26.00
CA ASP A 610 13.96 -12.22 27.01
C ASP A 610 13.50 -10.87 26.43
N GLU A 611 13.42 -10.76 25.10
CA GLU A 611 12.96 -9.55 24.40
C GLU A 611 11.53 -9.17 24.81
N SER A 612 11.27 -7.87 24.88
CA SER A 612 9.97 -7.30 25.28
C SER A 612 9.40 -6.32 24.27
N ASP A 613 10.14 -5.95 23.23
CA ASP A 613 9.65 -5.06 22.18
C ASP A 613 8.79 -5.82 21.14
N TYR A 614 7.61 -5.27 20.85
CA TYR A 614 6.66 -5.81 19.88
C TYR A 614 7.26 -5.97 18.49
N LEU A 615 7.99 -4.95 18.00
CA LEU A 615 8.45 -4.86 16.62
C LEU A 615 9.61 -5.83 16.39
N VAL A 616 10.50 -5.98 17.39
CA VAL A 616 11.54 -7.01 17.36
C VAL A 616 10.92 -8.42 17.33
N TRP A 617 9.92 -8.68 18.19
CA TRP A 617 9.20 -9.96 18.14
C TRP A 617 8.47 -10.17 16.82
N SER A 618 7.85 -9.14 16.26
CA SER A 618 7.19 -9.21 14.95
C SER A 618 8.17 -9.67 13.85
N GLN A 619 9.38 -9.11 13.83
CA GLN A 619 10.44 -9.52 12.92
C GLN A 619 10.88 -10.97 13.15
N ILE A 620 11.10 -11.38 14.41
CA ILE A 620 11.46 -12.75 14.79
C ILE A 620 10.40 -13.74 14.32
N LEU A 621 9.14 -13.51 14.67
CA LEU A 621 8.02 -14.40 14.37
C LEU A 621 7.81 -14.53 12.86
N THR A 622 7.97 -13.44 12.12
CA THR A 622 7.89 -13.43 10.65
C THR A 622 8.99 -14.28 10.03
N ASN A 623 10.24 -14.06 10.41
CA ASN A 623 11.38 -14.78 9.82
C ASN A 623 11.36 -16.28 10.17
N ILE A 624 11.13 -16.63 11.44
CA ILE A 624 11.02 -18.04 11.86
C ILE A 624 9.79 -18.70 11.24
N GLY A 625 8.69 -17.96 11.10
CA GLY A 625 7.50 -18.41 10.38
C GLY A 625 7.78 -18.75 8.91
N ASN A 626 8.53 -17.88 8.21
CA ASN A 626 8.92 -18.09 6.82
C ASN A 626 9.86 -19.29 6.65
N VAL A 627 10.88 -19.43 7.51
CA VAL A 627 11.77 -20.61 7.51
C VAL A 627 10.95 -21.90 7.63
N ARG A 628 10.04 -21.95 8.60
CA ARG A 628 9.13 -23.10 8.79
C ARG A 628 8.20 -23.31 7.60
N SER A 629 7.75 -22.24 6.97
CA SER A 629 6.88 -22.30 5.80
C SER A 629 7.58 -22.87 4.58
N VAL A 630 8.84 -22.53 4.34
CA VAL A 630 9.60 -23.02 3.18
C VAL A 630 10.02 -24.48 3.39
N LEU A 631 10.48 -24.81 4.60
CA LEU A 631 10.91 -26.16 4.97
C LEU A 631 9.75 -27.07 5.42
N SER A 632 8.48 -26.70 5.16
CA SER A 632 7.33 -27.41 5.72
C SER A 632 7.16 -28.84 5.19
N GLY A 633 7.67 -29.13 3.98
CA GLY A 633 7.63 -30.45 3.35
C GLY A 633 8.81 -31.37 3.72
N SER A 634 9.78 -30.86 4.49
CA SER A 634 10.98 -31.60 4.90
C SER A 634 10.77 -32.39 6.20
N ASP A 635 11.68 -33.30 6.50
CA ASP A 635 11.68 -34.05 7.76
C ASP A 635 12.10 -33.21 8.99
N VAL A 636 12.62 -31.98 8.79
CA VAL A 636 12.96 -31.06 9.88
C VAL A 636 11.79 -30.20 10.37
N SER A 637 10.65 -30.21 9.67
CA SER A 637 9.48 -29.37 9.95
C SER A 637 9.00 -29.45 11.41
N GLU A 638 8.93 -30.67 11.97
CA GLU A 638 8.51 -30.89 13.36
C GLU A 638 9.57 -30.45 14.37
N ALA A 639 10.85 -30.63 14.07
CA ALA A 639 11.95 -30.15 14.92
C ALA A 639 12.01 -28.62 14.93
N LEU A 640 11.78 -27.95 13.80
CA LEU A 640 11.64 -26.48 13.73
C LEU A 640 10.41 -25.98 14.51
N ARG A 641 9.32 -26.74 14.53
CA ARG A 641 8.16 -26.43 15.40
C ARG A 641 8.55 -26.50 16.88
N LYS A 642 9.29 -27.53 17.30
CA LYS A 642 9.79 -27.67 18.69
C LYS A 642 10.75 -26.53 19.06
N TYR A 643 11.64 -26.15 18.16
CA TYR A 643 12.50 -24.98 18.32
C TYR A 643 11.69 -23.71 18.57
N HIS A 644 10.73 -23.41 17.69
CA HIS A 644 9.89 -22.22 17.82
C HIS A 644 9.08 -22.25 19.11
N LEU A 645 8.53 -23.40 19.49
CA LEU A 645 7.84 -23.56 20.77
C LEU A 645 8.75 -23.21 21.96
N LYS A 646 9.98 -23.74 22.01
CA LYS A 646 10.93 -23.42 23.08
C LYS A 646 11.31 -21.94 23.11
N LEU A 647 11.51 -21.33 21.94
CA LEU A 647 11.84 -19.91 21.81
C LEU A 647 10.73 -19.01 22.38
N ILE A 648 9.47 -19.31 22.08
CA ILE A 648 8.34 -18.42 22.39
C ILE A 648 7.72 -18.65 23.76
N THR A 649 7.87 -19.86 24.34
CA THR A 649 7.24 -20.21 25.63
C THR A 649 7.51 -19.18 26.75
N PRO A 650 8.77 -18.75 27.02
CA PRO A 650 9.02 -17.79 28.09
C PRO A 650 8.29 -16.45 27.87
N ALA A 651 8.23 -15.99 26.62
CA ALA A 651 7.60 -14.71 26.28
C ALA A 651 6.07 -14.77 26.42
N VAL A 652 5.42 -15.83 25.93
CA VAL A 652 3.95 -15.96 26.02
C VAL A 652 3.47 -16.20 27.45
N GLU A 653 4.24 -16.93 28.26
CA GLU A 653 3.94 -17.13 29.68
C GLU A 653 4.10 -15.84 30.48
N LYS A 654 5.12 -15.04 30.17
CA LYS A 654 5.36 -13.75 30.81
C LYS A 654 4.33 -12.70 30.44
N VAL A 655 3.93 -12.63 29.16
CA VAL A 655 3.02 -11.59 28.68
C VAL A 655 1.63 -11.78 29.31
N GLY A 656 1.08 -13.00 29.31
CA GLY A 656 -0.24 -13.31 29.86
C GLY A 656 -1.41 -12.84 28.98
N TRP A 657 -2.64 -12.98 29.48
CA TRP A 657 -3.88 -12.78 28.70
C TRP A 657 -4.62 -11.47 28.97
N GLU A 658 -4.34 -10.84 30.10
CA GLU A 658 -5.12 -9.71 30.60
C GLU A 658 -4.55 -8.37 30.11
N PHE A 659 -5.43 -7.47 29.65
CA PHE A 659 -5.10 -6.09 29.30
C PHE A 659 -5.32 -5.22 30.53
N LYS A 660 -4.27 -4.54 31.00
CA LYS A 660 -4.35 -3.67 32.17
C LYS A 660 -4.75 -2.25 31.76
N ASP A 661 -5.45 -1.55 32.64
CA ASP A 661 -5.75 -0.13 32.46
C ASP A 661 -4.45 0.68 32.31
N GLY A 662 -4.39 1.52 31.27
CA GLY A 662 -3.21 2.34 30.96
C GLY A 662 -2.02 1.58 30.37
N GLU A 663 -2.16 0.29 30.03
CA GLU A 663 -1.12 -0.44 29.31
C GLU A 663 -0.90 0.18 27.91
N GLY A 664 0.36 0.38 27.53
CA GLY A 664 0.71 0.89 26.20
C GLY A 664 0.25 -0.07 25.09
N PHE A 665 -0.28 0.49 24.00
CA PHE A 665 -0.89 -0.31 22.92
C PHE A 665 0.08 -1.31 22.26
N LEU A 666 1.39 -1.01 22.18
CA LEU A 666 2.40 -1.94 21.66
C LEU A 666 2.51 -3.21 22.51
N THR A 667 2.30 -3.13 23.83
CA THR A 667 2.26 -4.30 24.71
C THR A 667 1.05 -5.19 24.39
N GLY A 668 -0.11 -4.58 24.12
CA GLY A 668 -1.30 -5.28 23.64
C GLY A 668 -1.09 -5.97 22.29
N GLN A 669 -0.36 -5.34 21.37
CA GLN A 669 0.01 -5.94 20.09
C GLN A 669 1.00 -7.11 20.26
N LEU A 670 2.01 -6.95 21.12
CA LEU A 670 2.93 -8.03 21.50
C LEU A 670 2.17 -9.24 22.04
N ARG A 671 1.23 -9.00 22.96
CA ARG A 671 0.36 -10.03 23.55
C ARG A 671 -0.37 -10.82 22.47
N ALA A 672 -1.08 -10.13 21.57
CA ALA A 672 -1.84 -10.76 20.50
C ALA A 672 -0.94 -11.61 19.58
N SER A 673 0.23 -11.09 19.19
CA SER A 673 1.19 -11.79 18.32
C SER A 673 1.82 -13.01 18.98
N LEU A 674 2.24 -12.91 20.25
CA LEU A 674 2.80 -14.02 21.01
C LEU A 674 1.77 -15.12 21.24
N ILE A 675 0.54 -14.77 21.65
CA ILE A 675 -0.55 -15.74 21.84
C ILE A 675 -0.86 -16.46 20.53
N LEU A 676 -1.04 -15.72 19.43
CA LEU A 676 -1.32 -16.32 18.12
C LEU A 676 -0.19 -17.29 17.73
N SER A 677 1.06 -16.85 17.77
CA SER A 677 2.17 -17.69 17.35
C SER A 677 2.32 -18.93 18.24
N ALA A 678 2.29 -18.77 19.56
CA ALA A 678 2.40 -19.87 20.53
C ALA A 678 1.29 -20.91 20.35
N GLY A 679 0.04 -20.45 20.20
CA GLY A 679 -1.09 -21.33 19.93
C GLY A 679 -0.99 -22.04 18.57
N LEU A 680 -0.50 -21.35 17.54
CA LEU A 680 -0.26 -21.96 16.22
C LEU A 680 0.90 -22.96 16.22
N VAL A 681 1.87 -22.89 17.14
CA VAL A 681 2.92 -23.92 17.28
C VAL A 681 2.60 -24.98 18.32
N GLY A 682 1.43 -24.94 18.96
CA GLY A 682 0.92 -25.99 19.84
C GLY A 682 1.34 -25.83 21.31
N HIS A 683 1.53 -24.60 21.79
CA HIS A 683 1.70 -24.34 23.21
C HIS A 683 0.42 -24.71 23.97
N LYS A 684 0.46 -25.80 24.75
CA LYS A 684 -0.74 -26.43 25.32
C LYS A 684 -1.59 -25.46 26.15
N ALA A 685 -0.99 -24.74 27.10
CA ALA A 685 -1.73 -23.81 27.95
C ALA A 685 -2.39 -22.68 27.15
N THR A 686 -1.74 -22.20 26.08
CA THR A 686 -2.29 -21.16 25.21
C THR A 686 -3.46 -21.69 24.37
N VAL A 687 -3.36 -22.91 23.84
CA VAL A 687 -4.44 -23.55 23.07
C VAL A 687 -5.65 -23.80 23.96
N ASP A 688 -5.45 -24.38 25.14
CA ASP A 688 -6.54 -24.70 26.07
C ASP A 688 -7.31 -23.43 26.49
N GLU A 689 -6.61 -22.34 26.82
CA GLU A 689 -7.24 -21.07 27.20
C GLU A 689 -7.91 -20.37 25.99
N ALA A 690 -7.31 -20.40 24.81
CA ALA A 690 -7.93 -19.85 23.60
C ALA A 690 -9.26 -20.55 23.28
N LEU A 691 -9.30 -21.89 23.34
CA LEU A 691 -10.50 -22.67 23.07
C LEU A 691 -11.61 -22.38 24.09
N LYS A 692 -11.26 -22.27 25.38
CA LYS A 692 -12.20 -21.89 26.44
C LYS A 692 -12.84 -20.51 26.20
N ARG A 693 -12.02 -19.51 25.87
CA ARG A 693 -12.52 -18.16 25.56
C ARG A 693 -13.36 -18.15 24.28
N PHE A 694 -12.94 -18.90 23.26
CA PHE A 694 -13.69 -19.06 22.01
C PHE A 694 -15.06 -19.68 22.22
N GLU A 695 -15.16 -20.76 22.99
CA GLU A 695 -16.43 -21.40 23.31
C GLU A 695 -17.37 -20.44 24.05
N THR A 696 -16.84 -19.73 25.06
CA THR A 696 -17.60 -18.73 25.84
C THR A 696 -18.14 -17.59 24.97
N TYR A 697 -17.32 -17.11 24.02
CA TYR A 697 -17.70 -16.06 23.07
C TYR A 697 -18.74 -16.53 22.05
N THR A 698 -18.59 -17.74 21.53
CA THR A 698 -19.43 -18.27 20.45
C THR A 698 -20.75 -18.85 20.93
N SER A 699 -20.82 -19.32 22.18
CA SER A 699 -22.09 -19.68 22.83
C SER A 699 -22.97 -18.46 23.12
N GLY A 700 -22.36 -17.26 23.16
CA GLY A 700 -23.04 -16.03 23.58
C GLY A 700 -23.17 -15.89 25.10
N SER A 701 -22.53 -16.79 25.87
CA SER A 701 -22.55 -16.72 27.34
C SER A 701 -21.88 -15.44 27.85
N ASP A 702 -20.77 -15.05 27.22
CA ASP A 702 -20.10 -13.77 27.49
C ASP A 702 -19.30 -13.32 26.26
N LYS A 703 -19.75 -12.23 25.63
CA LYS A 703 -19.06 -11.62 24.48
C LYS A 703 -17.79 -10.87 24.86
N SER A 704 -17.62 -10.48 26.12
CA SER A 704 -16.40 -9.85 26.64
C SER A 704 -15.27 -10.85 26.92
N ALA A 705 -15.55 -12.16 26.85
CA ALA A 705 -14.56 -13.22 27.03
C ALA A 705 -13.36 -13.13 26.06
N ILE A 706 -13.51 -12.41 24.94
CA ILE A 706 -12.43 -12.11 23.99
C ILE A 706 -12.30 -10.59 23.87
N HIS A 707 -11.16 -10.06 24.33
CA HIS A 707 -10.76 -8.69 24.03
C HIS A 707 -10.65 -8.48 22.50
N PRO A 708 -11.09 -7.33 21.92
CA PRO A 708 -11.04 -7.07 20.48
C PRO A 708 -9.69 -7.38 19.84
N SER A 709 -8.59 -6.94 20.47
CA SER A 709 -7.21 -7.17 20.02
C SER A 709 -6.78 -8.65 20.03
N LEU A 710 -7.50 -9.54 20.72
CA LEU A 710 -7.22 -11.00 20.73
C LEU A 710 -8.09 -11.81 19.76
N ARG A 711 -9.09 -11.22 19.09
CA ARG A 711 -10.00 -11.96 18.19
C ARG A 711 -9.26 -12.74 17.12
N ARG A 712 -8.32 -12.10 16.41
CA ARG A 712 -7.50 -12.77 15.39
C ARG A 712 -6.71 -13.95 15.96
N ALA A 713 -6.13 -13.77 17.15
CA ALA A 713 -5.35 -14.81 17.81
C ALA A 713 -6.23 -16.00 18.17
N ILE A 714 -7.32 -15.75 18.90
CA ILE A 714 -8.21 -16.79 19.43
C ILE A 714 -8.97 -17.49 18.30
N PHE A 715 -9.53 -16.75 17.34
CA PHE A 715 -10.24 -17.34 16.20
C PHE A 715 -9.30 -18.19 15.35
N GLY A 716 -8.08 -17.72 15.06
CA GLY A 716 -7.09 -18.49 14.31
C GLY A 716 -6.67 -19.78 15.03
N ILE A 717 -6.45 -19.72 16.35
CA ILE A 717 -6.13 -20.90 17.17
C ILE A 717 -7.32 -21.87 17.21
N ALA A 718 -8.53 -21.36 17.39
CA ALA A 718 -9.74 -22.17 17.44
C ALA A 718 -10.01 -22.88 16.11
N VAL A 719 -9.92 -22.19 14.96
CA VAL A 719 -10.09 -22.82 13.65
C VAL A 719 -9.05 -23.91 13.41
N LYS A 720 -7.78 -23.67 13.80
CA LYS A 720 -6.73 -24.67 13.67
C LYS A 720 -6.99 -25.94 14.49
N ASN A 721 -7.49 -25.81 15.72
CA ASN A 721 -7.59 -26.93 16.66
C ASN A 721 -9.01 -27.54 16.77
N GLY A 722 -10.05 -26.77 16.47
CA GLY A 722 -11.46 -27.16 16.59
C GLY A 722 -12.11 -27.68 15.30
N GLY A 723 -11.42 -27.61 14.16
CA GLY A 723 -11.90 -28.17 12.89
C GLY A 723 -13.16 -27.46 12.35
N GLU A 724 -14.08 -28.23 11.78
CA GLU A 724 -15.27 -27.71 11.08
C GLU A 724 -16.17 -26.86 11.98
N SER A 725 -16.38 -27.26 13.25
CA SER A 725 -17.26 -26.53 14.17
C SER A 725 -16.75 -25.11 14.45
N ALA A 726 -15.45 -24.96 14.72
CA ALA A 726 -14.82 -23.66 14.92
C ALA A 726 -14.82 -22.83 13.63
N TYR A 727 -14.53 -23.45 12.48
CA TYR A 727 -14.61 -22.79 11.18
C TYR A 727 -16.01 -22.23 10.89
N LYS A 728 -17.08 -23.02 11.08
CA LYS A 728 -18.46 -22.57 10.89
C LYS A 728 -18.88 -21.50 11.90
N ALA A 729 -18.37 -21.54 13.13
CA ALA A 729 -18.60 -20.49 14.11
C ALA A 729 -17.95 -19.16 13.69
N VAL A 730 -16.71 -19.16 13.18
CA VAL A 730 -16.07 -17.94 12.64
C VAL A 730 -16.74 -17.48 11.36
N GLN A 731 -17.19 -18.38 10.49
CA GLN A 731 -18.00 -18.04 9.32
C GLN A 731 -19.31 -17.35 9.71
N LYS A 732 -19.98 -17.82 10.77
CA LYS A 732 -21.17 -17.16 11.32
C LYS A 732 -20.82 -15.75 11.84
N GLU A 733 -19.73 -15.61 12.58
CA GLU A 733 -19.25 -14.31 13.06
C GLU A 733 -18.99 -13.32 11.91
N TYR A 734 -18.36 -13.78 10.81
CA TYR A 734 -18.18 -12.94 9.61
C TYR A 734 -19.50 -12.37 9.07
N LEU A 735 -20.57 -13.17 9.09
CA LEU A 735 -21.88 -12.77 8.56
C LEU A 735 -22.65 -11.84 9.52
N SER A 736 -22.34 -11.87 10.82
CA SER A 736 -23.10 -11.12 11.83
C SER A 736 -22.33 -10.00 12.52
N THR A 737 -21.01 -9.89 12.32
CA THR A 737 -20.17 -8.91 13.02
C THR A 737 -20.63 -7.47 12.75
N THR A 738 -20.65 -6.66 13.81
CA THR A 738 -20.88 -5.21 13.76
C THR A 738 -19.59 -4.41 13.83
N SER A 739 -18.47 -5.06 14.17
CA SER A 739 -17.14 -4.47 14.21
C SER A 739 -16.62 -4.15 12.82
N ILE A 740 -16.04 -2.96 12.63
CA ILE A 740 -15.49 -2.49 11.34
C ILE A 740 -14.44 -3.47 10.79
N ASP A 741 -13.53 -3.90 11.66
CA ASP A 741 -12.42 -4.83 11.38
C ASP A 741 -12.81 -6.32 11.45
N GLY A 742 -14.04 -6.63 11.86
CA GLY A 742 -14.46 -8.00 12.16
C GLY A 742 -14.41 -8.92 10.95
N LYS A 743 -14.81 -8.43 9.77
CA LYS A 743 -14.79 -9.22 8.52
C LYS A 743 -13.37 -9.60 8.11
N GLU A 744 -12.44 -8.64 8.10
CA GLU A 744 -11.01 -8.90 7.80
C GLU A 744 -10.42 -9.92 8.80
N ILE A 745 -10.70 -9.76 10.11
CA ILE A 745 -10.25 -10.70 11.15
C ILE A 745 -10.78 -12.12 10.90
N CYS A 746 -12.06 -12.27 10.58
CA CYS A 746 -12.67 -13.57 10.33
C CYS A 746 -12.08 -14.23 9.08
N LEU A 747 -11.92 -13.49 7.97
CA LEU A 747 -11.31 -14.03 6.74
C LEU A 747 -9.90 -14.57 7.02
N VAL A 748 -9.04 -13.77 7.66
CA VAL A 748 -7.67 -14.21 7.96
C VAL A 748 -7.64 -15.41 8.93
N SER A 749 -8.60 -15.48 9.86
CA SER A 749 -8.68 -16.58 10.83
C SER A 749 -9.18 -17.89 10.22
N MET A 750 -10.15 -17.83 9.30
CA MET A 750 -10.68 -19.02 8.60
C MET A 750 -9.63 -19.72 7.73
N GLY A 751 -8.60 -19.02 7.23
CA GLY A 751 -7.50 -19.65 6.51
C GLY A 751 -6.64 -20.63 7.33
N ARG A 752 -6.89 -20.77 8.65
CA ARG A 752 -6.20 -21.72 9.54
C ARG A 752 -6.78 -23.14 9.52
N VAL A 753 -7.72 -23.43 8.63
CA VAL A 753 -8.25 -24.79 8.39
C VAL A 753 -7.16 -25.82 8.16
N GLN A 754 -7.43 -27.07 8.53
CA GLN A 754 -6.41 -28.14 8.60
C GLN A 754 -6.62 -29.27 7.60
N THR A 755 -7.67 -29.23 6.77
CA THR A 755 -7.98 -30.27 5.79
C THR A 755 -8.22 -29.66 4.39
N PRO A 756 -7.91 -30.41 3.31
CA PRO A 756 -8.21 -29.98 1.95
C PRO A 756 -9.69 -29.63 1.74
N GLU A 757 -10.61 -30.38 2.33
CA GLU A 757 -12.05 -30.20 2.18
C GLU A 757 -12.51 -28.85 2.74
N LEU A 758 -12.02 -28.48 3.93
CA LEU A 758 -12.33 -27.19 4.54
C LEU A 758 -11.67 -26.03 3.80
N ALA A 759 -10.47 -26.23 3.24
CA ALA A 759 -9.83 -25.22 2.39
C ALA A 759 -10.65 -24.95 1.12
N GLN A 760 -11.16 -26.01 0.48
CA GLN A 760 -12.04 -25.90 -0.69
C GLN A 760 -13.41 -25.28 -0.33
N ASP A 761 -14.00 -25.62 0.82
CA ASP A 761 -15.23 -24.94 1.30
C ASP A 761 -14.98 -23.44 1.55
N TYR A 762 -13.83 -23.11 2.14
CA TYR A 762 -13.47 -21.72 2.39
C TYR A 762 -13.23 -20.92 1.09
N LEU A 763 -12.57 -21.51 0.08
CA LEU A 763 -12.42 -20.90 -1.25
C LEU A 763 -13.77 -20.66 -1.93
N LYS A 764 -14.72 -21.61 -1.84
CA LYS A 764 -16.10 -21.41 -2.32
C LYS A 764 -16.81 -20.27 -1.59
N PHE A 765 -16.59 -20.14 -0.28
CA PHE A 765 -17.12 -19.02 0.49
C PHE A 765 -16.51 -17.68 0.08
N ILE A 766 -15.19 -17.62 -0.13
CA ILE A 766 -14.47 -16.44 -0.64
C ILE A 766 -15.07 -15.96 -1.96
N PHE A 767 -15.43 -16.88 -2.86
CA PHE A 767 -16.01 -16.55 -4.16
C PHE A 767 -17.54 -16.47 -4.17
N SER A 768 -18.20 -16.56 -3.02
CA SER A 768 -19.64 -16.29 -2.91
C SER A 768 -19.96 -14.80 -3.00
N ASP A 769 -21.24 -14.48 -3.12
CA ASP A 769 -21.80 -13.13 -3.06
C ASP A 769 -21.67 -12.45 -1.68
N LYS A 770 -21.34 -13.22 -0.63
CA LYS A 770 -21.20 -12.74 0.75
C LYS A 770 -19.86 -12.07 1.04
N VAL A 771 -18.86 -12.27 0.19
CA VAL A 771 -17.52 -11.71 0.35
C VAL A 771 -17.30 -10.64 -0.71
N ALA A 772 -17.09 -9.41 -0.25
CA ALA A 772 -16.80 -8.28 -1.13
C ALA A 772 -15.58 -8.60 -2.00
N THR A 773 -15.65 -8.26 -3.29
CA THR A 773 -14.59 -8.59 -4.26
C THR A 773 -13.22 -8.12 -3.80
N GLN A 774 -13.18 -6.96 -3.16
CA GLN A 774 -11.98 -6.32 -2.63
C GLN A 774 -11.32 -7.06 -1.46
N ASP A 775 -12.02 -8.00 -0.81
CA ASP A 775 -11.54 -8.74 0.37
C ASP A 775 -11.22 -10.20 0.04
N LYS A 776 -11.49 -10.65 -1.20
CA LYS A 776 -11.25 -12.03 -1.63
C LYS A 776 -9.78 -12.43 -1.49
N HIS A 777 -8.87 -11.50 -1.77
CA HIS A 777 -7.44 -11.71 -1.61
C HIS A 777 -7.04 -12.03 -0.16
N SER A 778 -7.67 -11.42 0.85
CA SER A 778 -7.37 -11.65 2.27
C SER A 778 -7.52 -13.12 2.67
N GLY A 779 -8.57 -13.79 2.18
CA GLY A 779 -8.80 -15.20 2.44
C GLY A 779 -7.79 -16.12 1.73
N THR A 780 -7.47 -15.81 0.48
CA THR A 780 -6.47 -16.55 -0.29
C THR A 780 -5.07 -16.40 0.31
N ILE A 781 -4.69 -15.20 0.77
CA ILE A 781 -3.43 -14.96 1.49
C ILE A 781 -3.36 -15.80 2.77
N ALA A 782 -4.48 -15.93 3.49
CA ALA A 782 -4.53 -16.73 4.71
C ALA A 782 -4.29 -18.22 4.42
N LEU A 783 -4.87 -18.76 3.34
CA LEU A 783 -4.63 -20.13 2.87
C LEU A 783 -3.22 -20.33 2.31
N ALA A 784 -2.70 -19.35 1.55
CA ALA A 784 -1.34 -19.37 1.03
C ALA A 784 -0.31 -19.46 2.17
N ASN A 785 -0.53 -18.73 3.27
CA ASN A 785 0.30 -18.79 4.47
C ASN A 785 0.12 -20.07 5.32
N ASN A 786 -0.79 -20.97 4.93
CA ASN A 786 -1.02 -22.25 5.59
C ASN A 786 -0.41 -23.39 4.76
N SER A 787 0.84 -23.74 5.06
CA SER A 787 1.60 -24.74 4.30
C SER A 787 0.92 -26.11 4.18
N LYS A 788 0.03 -26.47 5.11
CA LYS A 788 -0.70 -27.74 5.10
C LYS A 788 -1.74 -27.83 3.97
N VAL A 789 -2.34 -26.71 3.58
CA VAL A 789 -3.47 -26.67 2.62
C VAL A 789 -3.25 -25.72 1.44
N ARG A 790 -2.13 -24.98 1.39
CA ARG A 790 -1.83 -24.07 0.27
C ARG A 790 -1.92 -24.70 -1.13
N PRO A 791 -1.62 -25.99 -1.37
CA PRO A 791 -1.80 -26.57 -2.70
C PRO A 791 -3.25 -26.48 -3.21
N GLU A 792 -4.23 -26.42 -2.31
CA GLU A 792 -5.64 -26.26 -2.65
C GLU A 792 -5.95 -24.89 -3.27
N VAL A 793 -5.15 -23.86 -2.96
CA VAL A 793 -5.29 -22.53 -3.59
C VAL A 793 -4.99 -22.63 -5.08
N TRP A 794 -3.81 -23.15 -5.44
CA TRP A 794 -3.43 -23.30 -6.85
C TRP A 794 -4.40 -24.21 -7.60
N LYS A 795 -4.77 -25.34 -6.99
CA LYS A 795 -5.78 -26.25 -7.55
C LYS A 795 -7.11 -25.54 -7.83
N TYR A 796 -7.63 -24.77 -6.88
CA TYR A 796 -8.88 -24.05 -7.08
C TYR A 796 -8.76 -22.99 -8.18
N VAL A 797 -7.66 -22.24 -8.22
CA VAL A 797 -7.39 -21.25 -9.27
C VAL A 797 -7.37 -21.90 -10.64
N ARG A 798 -6.58 -22.96 -10.82
CA ARG A 798 -6.46 -23.67 -12.09
C ARG A 798 -7.80 -24.28 -12.53
N ASP A 799 -8.50 -24.95 -11.62
CA ASP A 799 -9.70 -25.73 -11.95
C ASP A 799 -10.95 -24.85 -12.13
N ASN A 800 -10.97 -23.61 -11.61
CA ASN A 800 -12.12 -22.69 -11.66
C ASN A 800 -11.79 -21.34 -12.31
N TRP A 801 -10.70 -21.27 -13.08
CA TRP A 801 -10.22 -20.01 -13.67
C TRP A 801 -11.29 -19.35 -14.55
N ASP A 802 -11.75 -20.07 -15.58
CA ASP A 802 -12.65 -19.52 -16.60
C ASP A 802 -14.08 -19.35 -16.09
N GLN A 803 -14.52 -20.13 -15.11
CA GLN A 803 -15.90 -20.12 -14.62
C GLN A 803 -16.11 -19.22 -13.40
N THR A 804 -15.07 -18.93 -12.62
CA THR A 804 -15.22 -18.23 -11.33
C THR A 804 -14.13 -17.20 -11.08
N VAL A 805 -12.86 -17.62 -11.03
CA VAL A 805 -11.78 -16.75 -10.53
C VAL A 805 -11.56 -15.55 -11.45
N HIS A 806 -11.37 -15.77 -12.75
CA HIS A 806 -11.13 -14.68 -13.68
C HIS A 806 -12.37 -13.79 -13.85
N PRO A 807 -13.58 -14.29 -14.16
CA PRO A 807 -14.76 -13.42 -14.29
C PRO A 807 -15.09 -12.60 -13.04
N ALA A 808 -14.83 -13.12 -11.84
CA ALA A 808 -15.15 -12.42 -10.59
C ALA A 808 -14.16 -11.30 -10.24
N LEU A 809 -12.96 -11.30 -10.82
CA LEU A 809 -11.87 -10.40 -10.43
C LEU A 809 -11.37 -9.52 -11.59
N SER A 810 -11.45 -9.97 -12.84
CA SER A 810 -10.87 -9.28 -14.00
C SER A 810 -11.54 -7.94 -14.36
N GLY A 811 -12.68 -7.62 -13.75
CA GLY A 811 -13.26 -6.28 -13.82
C GLY A 811 -12.34 -5.20 -13.21
N ASN A 812 -11.45 -5.58 -12.30
CA ASN A 812 -10.42 -4.71 -11.72
C ASN A 812 -9.09 -5.46 -11.65
N LEU A 813 -8.15 -5.12 -12.53
CA LEU A 813 -6.89 -5.86 -12.67
C LEU A 813 -5.99 -5.74 -11.42
N VAL A 814 -6.07 -4.64 -10.67
CA VAL A 814 -5.38 -4.51 -9.36
C VAL A 814 -5.85 -5.59 -8.38
N VAL A 815 -7.16 -5.87 -8.33
CA VAL A 815 -7.70 -6.91 -7.44
C VAL A 815 -7.26 -8.31 -7.90
N LEU A 816 -7.30 -8.59 -9.20
CA LEU A 816 -6.85 -9.88 -9.76
C LEU A 816 -5.36 -10.11 -9.53
N GLU A 817 -4.51 -9.11 -9.81
CA GLU A 817 -3.07 -9.15 -9.60
C GLU A 817 -2.75 -9.47 -8.14
N ARG A 818 -3.30 -8.71 -7.19
CA ARG A 818 -3.07 -8.91 -5.75
C ARG A 818 -3.51 -10.30 -5.29
N PHE A 819 -4.65 -10.78 -5.79
CA PHE A 819 -5.14 -12.13 -5.50
C PHE A 819 -4.14 -13.20 -5.95
N LEU A 820 -3.61 -13.09 -7.17
CA LEU A 820 -2.65 -14.05 -7.71
C LEU A 820 -1.29 -13.95 -7.01
N ARG A 821 -0.68 -12.76 -6.99
CA ARG A 821 0.66 -12.53 -6.45
C ARG A 821 0.76 -12.99 -5.01
N PHE A 822 -0.14 -12.55 -4.14
CA PHE A 822 -0.08 -12.91 -2.73
C PHE A 822 -0.69 -14.30 -2.41
N GLY A 823 -1.54 -14.83 -3.30
CA GLY A 823 -2.13 -16.15 -3.16
C GLY A 823 -1.22 -17.30 -3.59
N LEU A 824 -0.29 -17.06 -4.52
CA LEU A 824 0.53 -18.12 -5.12
C LEU A 824 2.03 -17.99 -4.85
N ASN A 825 2.54 -16.90 -4.26
CA ASN A 825 3.99 -16.72 -4.06
C ASN A 825 4.62 -17.51 -2.88
N LYS A 826 3.87 -18.35 -2.17
CA LYS A 826 4.38 -19.05 -0.97
C LYS A 826 4.91 -20.46 -1.22
N PHE A 827 4.90 -20.97 -2.45
CA PHE A 827 5.48 -22.29 -2.74
C PHE A 827 7.02 -22.26 -2.71
N ALA A 828 7.62 -23.45 -2.64
CA ALA A 828 9.07 -23.68 -2.65
C ALA A 828 9.40 -24.94 -3.46
N ASP A 829 8.75 -25.09 -4.62
CA ASP A 829 8.89 -26.25 -5.51
C ASP A 829 8.88 -25.78 -6.97
N ASP A 830 9.97 -26.04 -7.69
CA ASP A 830 10.14 -25.68 -9.10
C ASP A 830 9.01 -26.24 -9.98
N LYS A 831 8.47 -27.42 -9.66
CA LYS A 831 7.39 -28.04 -10.44
C LYS A 831 6.08 -27.25 -10.36
N VAL A 832 5.83 -26.61 -9.21
CA VAL A 832 4.64 -25.76 -9.04
C VAL A 832 4.81 -24.47 -9.84
N ALA A 833 6.01 -23.88 -9.85
CA ALA A 833 6.32 -22.73 -10.69
C ALA A 833 6.12 -23.07 -12.18
N ASP A 834 6.63 -24.22 -12.64
CA ASP A 834 6.48 -24.69 -14.02
C ASP A 834 5.01 -24.90 -14.41
N ASP A 835 4.18 -25.46 -13.51
CA ASP A 835 2.74 -25.67 -13.75
C ASP A 835 1.98 -24.34 -13.85
N ILE A 836 2.27 -23.38 -12.97
CA ILE A 836 1.69 -22.02 -13.02
C ILE A 836 2.08 -21.33 -14.33
N ALA A 837 3.37 -21.34 -14.70
CA ALA A 837 3.85 -20.72 -15.93
C ALA A 837 3.21 -21.36 -17.18
N ALA A 838 3.10 -22.69 -17.20
CA ALA A 838 2.45 -23.41 -18.30
C ALA A 838 0.97 -23.05 -18.44
N PHE A 839 0.26 -22.86 -17.32
CA PHE A 839 -1.15 -22.49 -17.31
C PHE A 839 -1.41 -21.10 -17.92
N PHE A 840 -0.55 -20.12 -17.61
CA PHE A 840 -0.71 -18.74 -18.09
C PHE A 840 -0.07 -18.46 -19.45
N LYS A 841 0.81 -19.34 -19.96
CA LYS A 841 1.60 -19.13 -21.19
C LYS A 841 0.83 -18.60 -22.41
N ASN A 842 -0.42 -19.04 -22.60
CA ASN A 842 -1.24 -18.67 -23.77
C ASN A 842 -2.44 -17.79 -23.41
N LYS A 843 -2.47 -17.20 -22.22
CA LYS A 843 -3.54 -16.29 -21.77
C LYS A 843 -3.09 -14.83 -21.97
N ASP A 844 -4.04 -13.92 -22.14
CA ASP A 844 -3.74 -12.49 -22.04
C ASP A 844 -3.51 -12.13 -20.58
N THR A 845 -2.27 -11.79 -20.24
CA THR A 845 -1.86 -11.47 -18.87
C THR A 845 -1.63 -9.98 -18.65
N ARG A 846 -2.01 -9.12 -19.60
CA ARG A 846 -1.80 -7.67 -19.50
C ARG A 846 -2.43 -7.14 -18.20
N GLY A 847 -1.63 -6.42 -17.42
CA GLY A 847 -2.04 -5.83 -16.14
C GLY A 847 -1.83 -6.71 -14.92
N TYR A 848 -1.38 -7.97 -15.09
CA TYR A 848 -0.96 -8.84 -13.98
C TYR A 848 0.24 -9.74 -14.29
N ASP A 849 0.90 -9.54 -15.44
CA ASP A 849 2.09 -10.26 -15.89
C ASP A 849 3.28 -10.09 -14.94
N LYS A 850 3.62 -8.86 -14.50
CA LYS A 850 4.64 -8.64 -13.46
C LYS A 850 4.35 -9.43 -12.18
N GLY A 851 3.09 -9.54 -11.80
CA GLY A 851 2.67 -10.34 -10.64
C GLY A 851 3.02 -11.82 -10.82
N LEU A 852 2.86 -12.38 -12.02
CA LEU A 852 3.25 -13.75 -12.35
C LEU A 852 4.77 -13.94 -12.35
N GLU A 853 5.53 -12.97 -12.85
CA GLU A 853 7.00 -12.98 -12.80
C GLU A 853 7.53 -12.99 -11.35
N VAL A 854 6.92 -12.19 -10.47
CA VAL A 854 7.22 -12.17 -9.03
C VAL A 854 6.91 -13.53 -8.38
N ILE A 855 5.79 -14.17 -8.76
CA ILE A 855 5.43 -15.51 -8.27
C ILE A 855 6.50 -16.53 -8.67
N ASP A 856 6.89 -16.58 -9.94
CA ASP A 856 7.89 -17.52 -10.45
C ASP A 856 9.25 -17.35 -9.74
N ASP A 857 9.77 -16.12 -9.71
CA ASP A 857 11.08 -15.83 -9.10
C ASP A 857 11.10 -16.16 -7.60
N THR A 858 10.01 -15.83 -6.89
CA THR A 858 9.89 -16.13 -5.46
C THR A 858 9.88 -17.63 -5.18
N ILE A 859 9.07 -18.41 -5.93
CA ILE A 859 8.96 -19.85 -5.72
C ILE A 859 10.30 -20.54 -5.97
N ARG A 860 10.98 -20.17 -7.07
CA ARG A 860 12.29 -20.75 -7.43
C ARG A 860 13.38 -20.38 -6.43
N SER A 861 13.38 -19.13 -5.96
CA SER A 861 14.29 -18.67 -4.90
C SER A 861 14.12 -19.50 -3.63
N TYR A 862 12.89 -19.77 -3.20
CA TYR A 862 12.62 -20.61 -2.03
C TYR A 862 12.92 -22.10 -2.26
N ALA A 863 12.66 -22.64 -3.46
CA ALA A 863 13.03 -24.01 -3.80
C ALA A 863 14.55 -24.22 -3.71
N LYS A 864 15.33 -23.26 -4.24
CA LYS A 864 16.79 -23.25 -4.17
C LYS A 864 17.31 -23.15 -2.73
N TYR A 865 16.72 -22.26 -1.93
CA TYR A 865 17.03 -22.15 -0.51
C TYR A 865 16.75 -23.45 0.25
N ALA A 866 15.57 -24.04 0.07
CA ALA A 866 15.19 -25.30 0.73
C ALA A 866 16.20 -26.41 0.42
N LYS A 867 16.55 -26.58 -0.86
CA LYS A 867 17.53 -27.57 -1.32
C LYS A 867 18.93 -27.38 -0.70
N ARG A 868 19.35 -26.13 -0.48
CA ARG A 868 20.67 -25.83 0.10
C ARG A 868 20.69 -26.02 1.62
N GLU A 869 19.69 -25.52 2.33
CA GLU A 869 19.76 -25.37 3.78
C GLU A 869 19.16 -26.54 4.57
N GLU A 870 18.36 -27.41 3.97
CA GLU A 870 17.69 -28.51 4.68
C GLU A 870 18.67 -29.38 5.49
N ALA A 871 19.79 -29.79 4.89
CA ALA A 871 20.80 -30.61 5.56
C ALA A 871 21.51 -29.86 6.70
N VAL A 872 21.88 -28.58 6.48
CA VAL A 872 22.54 -27.74 7.47
C VAL A 872 21.64 -27.51 8.69
N VAL A 873 20.36 -27.23 8.44
CA VAL A 873 19.34 -27.05 9.48
C VAL A 873 19.14 -28.36 10.25
N LYS A 874 19.08 -29.50 9.55
CA LYS A 874 18.94 -30.82 10.18
C LYS A 874 20.08 -31.14 11.14
N GLU A 875 21.32 -30.88 10.73
CA GLU A 875 22.50 -31.09 11.57
C GLU A 875 22.48 -30.19 12.80
N TRP A 876 22.16 -28.90 12.62
CA TRP A 876 22.06 -27.96 13.74
C TRP A 876 20.95 -28.35 14.73
N LEU A 877 19.79 -28.78 14.23
CA LEU A 877 18.68 -29.24 15.08
C LEU A 877 19.04 -30.51 15.87
N LYS A 878 19.80 -31.43 15.28
CA LYS A 878 20.34 -32.61 16.01
C LYS A 878 21.33 -32.19 17.09
N ALA A 879 22.28 -31.34 16.75
CA ALA A 879 23.29 -30.86 17.69
C ALA A 879 22.68 -30.12 18.90
N ASN A 880 21.51 -29.49 18.71
CA ASN A 880 20.79 -28.76 19.75
C ASN A 880 19.59 -29.52 20.35
N ASN A 881 19.51 -30.84 20.14
CA ASN A 881 18.52 -31.75 20.73
C ASN A 881 17.05 -31.45 20.34
N TYR A 882 16.81 -30.85 19.18
CA TYR A 882 15.46 -30.66 18.61
C TYR A 882 15.03 -31.84 17.71
N LEU A 883 16.00 -32.59 17.18
CA LEU A 883 15.81 -33.77 16.36
C LEU A 883 16.67 -34.92 16.94
N SER A 884 16.05 -36.08 17.16
CA SER A 884 16.72 -37.29 17.67
C SER A 884 17.54 -38.00 16.61
#